data_AF-A0A5B9MCK6-F1
#
_entry.id   AF-A0A5B9MCK6-F1
#
_cell.length_a   1.000
_cell.length_b   1.000
_cell.length_c   1.000
_cell.angle_alpha   90.00
_cell.angle_beta   90.00
_cell.angle_gamma   90.00
#
_symmetry.space_group_name_H-M   'P 1'
#
loop_
_entity.id
_entity.type
_entity.pdbx_description
1 polymer ?
#
loop_
_entity_poly.entity_id
_entity_poly.type
_entity_poly.pdbx_seq_one_letter_code
_entity_poly.pdbx_strand_id
1 'polypeptide(L)'
;MSRRLLHSVAALLVLSAIVFPAPADAQEMRVRDLIVPDNATQYSMMKRRGDVRFQLPSDFKSVGNLYAQKLTEQGWRKSARDNLQSSFWVQTFAKGNVLLVVRVSEEGGGTAVRLTPTGMMWEEDDQPTPKELPIPDDATDLEYSDFFETVEFKSPSDLKTTQQYLVQELEKRNWKKDATTMDFAHYVSMTFSQKKSSLTVNLTAEDDGCEVEFRTKGMQWDGMKEEIARAKKEAKQAKQAAKKMLAETAPDQDVAEPALDLPPRQAKPKQGIADMPKLQNKGTVVMDGTTYDLPHVIAYEVFQYDEWKTKIVATQKTVKQDSLLSRLRKTGSDENDDGGPSWPQPHLLIVLDADDQPRQLSLQAGGTPGHGSGDELVGSALVEDGRARGTVALKEPGDFFDKVYTAEISFDVPVLTRDSTPAKQLAGAPKLPNSGKLTLGGRTYNLSHVVAYPVMFFDDPMTAIVFSERPLNMNKLTAALGRPAADDYFEFIPQIKLLVDAEDNVSSLSIWADNNSIGSNSNLDDAIVIEDGRARGTARMSKPAEFLDSTYSFEVSLDVDVLGQKTSATREPVGGLPADSYDALPVPQGHEGIQAEGSPFRKVIQTTVAADLDAVVDFYRRQLGSGQWGKWDETVADAKIDRQSASLTFTGPGGGLTVQLAGKGDETAITMVSRDAQAAKAAGLWPTPGKARLFIANDTASPAVLTINRRDYTIAAGAGARDPKTGINWEVAPGNYTIELKTTGGSGQSEKLKIQAGTTTGVIVTSSGAFMKVDLY
;
A
#
# COMPACT_ATOMS: atom_id res chain seq x y z
N MET A 1 -7.01 -61.09 52.78
CA MET A 1 -7.16 -60.62 51.39
C MET A 1 -6.22 -59.44 51.20
N SER A 2 -4.95 -59.71 50.86
CA SER A 2 -4.34 -59.50 49.51
C SER A 2 -3.96 -58.01 49.28
N ARG A 3 -2.87 -57.49 49.88
CA ARG A 3 -1.46 -57.43 49.38
C ARG A 3 -1.29 -56.90 47.95
N ARG A 4 -0.58 -55.76 47.81
CA ARG A 4 0.51 -55.55 46.84
C ARG A 4 1.42 -54.42 47.33
N LEU A 5 2.60 -54.83 47.81
CA LEU A 5 3.71 -54.01 48.29
C LEU A 5 4.98 -54.87 48.07
N LEU A 6 6.10 -54.19 47.84
CA LEU A 6 7.50 -54.66 47.81
C LEU A 6 8.17 -55.01 46.46
N HIS A 7 9.07 -54.08 46.08
CA HIS A 7 10.52 -54.24 45.88
C HIS A 7 11.05 -55.41 45.03
N SER A 8 11.77 -55.07 43.96
CA SER A 8 12.85 -55.88 43.37
C SER A 8 13.80 -54.93 42.62
N VAL A 9 15.02 -54.68 43.11
CA VAL A 9 16.30 -55.43 43.02
C VAL A 9 17.27 -54.61 42.15
N ALA A 10 18.43 -54.30 42.73
CA ALA A 10 19.53 -53.55 42.16
C ALA A 10 20.26 -54.31 41.03
N ALA A 11 20.80 -53.58 40.06
CA ALA A 11 21.96 -54.01 39.27
C ALA A 11 22.67 -52.79 38.67
N LEU A 12 23.87 -52.55 39.19
CA LEU A 12 24.90 -51.71 38.59
C LEU A 12 25.31 -52.37 37.26
N LEU A 13 25.08 -51.71 36.13
CA LEU A 13 25.53 -52.17 34.81
C LEU A 13 26.37 -51.07 34.17
N VAL A 14 27.67 -51.36 34.11
CA VAL A 14 28.67 -50.69 33.27
C VAL A 14 28.19 -50.80 31.82
N LEU A 15 27.75 -49.70 31.21
CA LEU A 15 27.65 -49.58 29.76
C LEU A 15 28.81 -48.74 29.26
N SER A 16 29.71 -49.44 28.58
CA SER A 16 30.66 -48.96 27.58
C SER A 16 30.22 -47.67 26.89
N ALA A 17 31.08 -46.66 26.98
CA ALA A 17 31.07 -45.51 26.10
C ALA A 17 31.24 -46.00 24.65
N ILE A 18 30.13 -46.11 23.93
CA ILE A 18 30.15 -45.95 22.48
C ILE A 18 30.33 -44.46 22.28
N VAL A 19 31.60 -44.04 22.22
CA VAL A 19 31.98 -42.78 21.56
C VAL A 19 31.53 -42.96 20.12
N PHE A 20 30.34 -42.47 19.79
CA PHE A 20 30.09 -42.09 18.42
C PHE A 20 31.11 -40.98 18.14
N PRO A 21 32.06 -41.16 17.20
CA PRO A 21 32.81 -40.01 16.74
C PRO A 21 31.75 -39.02 16.24
N ALA A 22 31.81 -37.79 16.74
CA ALA A 22 31.13 -36.67 16.11
C ALA A 22 31.38 -36.79 14.60
N PRO A 23 30.36 -36.58 13.75
CA PRO A 23 30.60 -36.58 12.32
C PRO A 23 31.73 -35.59 12.08
N ALA A 24 32.84 -36.09 11.53
CA ALA A 24 34.00 -35.29 11.18
C ALA A 24 33.52 -34.02 10.51
N ASP A 25 33.96 -32.86 11.01
CA ASP A 25 33.66 -31.54 10.50
C ASP A 25 33.49 -31.60 8.98
N ALA A 26 32.26 -31.34 8.50
CA ALA A 26 32.09 -30.99 7.12
C ALA A 26 32.90 -29.70 6.95
N GLN A 27 34.15 -29.84 6.49
CA GLN A 27 35.10 -28.76 6.36
C GLN A 27 34.40 -27.58 5.68
N GLU A 28 34.07 -26.54 6.46
CA GLU A 28 33.33 -25.37 5.98
C GLU A 28 34.18 -24.69 4.91
N MET A 29 33.91 -25.01 3.65
CA MET A 29 34.68 -24.48 2.54
C MET A 29 34.38 -23.00 2.37
N ARG A 30 35.43 -22.17 2.33
CA ARG A 30 35.29 -20.72 2.23
C ARG A 30 35.54 -20.24 0.82
N VAL A 31 34.85 -19.16 0.43
CA VAL A 31 35.04 -18.54 -0.90
C VAL A 31 36.47 -18.02 -1.08
N ARG A 32 37.11 -17.58 0.01
CA ARG A 32 38.52 -17.15 0.02
C ARG A 32 39.50 -18.26 -0.40
N ASP A 33 39.10 -19.53 -0.30
CA ASP A 33 39.94 -20.70 -0.61
C ASP A 33 39.82 -21.13 -2.09
N LEU A 34 38.99 -20.44 -2.89
CA LEU A 34 38.87 -20.71 -4.31
C LEU A 34 40.17 -20.39 -5.05
N ILE A 35 40.51 -21.21 -6.04
CA ILE A 35 41.74 -21.05 -6.83
C ILE A 35 41.66 -19.76 -7.66
N VAL A 36 42.54 -18.81 -7.34
CA VAL A 36 42.82 -17.61 -8.15
C VAL A 36 44.30 -17.64 -8.50
N PRO A 37 44.69 -17.73 -9.80
CA PRO A 37 46.09 -17.74 -10.20
C PRO A 37 46.81 -16.43 -9.87
N ASP A 38 48.10 -16.50 -9.53
CA ASP A 38 48.92 -15.33 -9.13
C ASP A 38 49.02 -14.23 -10.19
N ASN A 39 48.82 -14.58 -11.47
CA ASN A 39 48.81 -13.63 -12.59
C ASN A 39 47.41 -13.06 -12.91
N ALA A 40 46.44 -13.25 -12.01
CA ALA A 40 45.09 -12.70 -12.14
C ALA A 40 45.11 -11.17 -12.00
N THR A 41 44.42 -10.49 -12.92
CA THR A 41 44.19 -9.03 -12.86
C THR A 41 42.71 -8.74 -12.68
N GLN A 42 42.35 -7.49 -12.33
CA GLN A 42 40.95 -7.08 -12.13
C GLN A 42 40.18 -7.96 -11.12
N TYR A 43 40.86 -8.39 -10.06
CA TYR A 43 40.29 -9.26 -9.04
C TYR A 43 39.19 -8.56 -8.23
N SER A 44 38.06 -9.24 -8.08
CA SER A 44 36.92 -8.79 -7.28
C SER A 44 36.15 -9.98 -6.70
N MET A 45 35.90 -9.97 -5.40
CA MET A 45 35.08 -10.96 -4.68
C MET A 45 33.93 -10.22 -4.00
N MET A 46 32.67 -10.60 -4.26
CA MET A 46 31.50 -9.93 -3.69
C MET A 46 30.36 -10.90 -3.38
N LYS A 47 30.00 -11.04 -2.09
CA LYS A 47 28.88 -11.89 -1.64
C LYS A 47 27.54 -11.48 -2.27
N ARG A 48 27.24 -10.19 -2.34
CA ARG A 48 26.00 -9.66 -2.95
C ARG A 48 25.83 -10.04 -4.42
N ARG A 49 26.93 -10.20 -5.17
CA ARG A 49 26.90 -10.70 -6.56
C ARG A 49 26.96 -12.23 -6.65
N GLY A 50 27.30 -12.89 -5.55
CA GLY A 50 27.49 -14.33 -5.45
C GLY A 50 28.68 -14.82 -6.27
N ASP A 51 29.67 -13.99 -6.57
CA ASP A 51 30.79 -14.38 -7.44
C ASP A 51 32.16 -13.79 -7.09
N VAL A 52 33.19 -14.52 -7.54
CA VAL A 52 34.58 -14.07 -7.67
C VAL A 52 34.88 -13.85 -9.15
N ARG A 53 35.47 -12.71 -9.50
CA ARG A 53 35.82 -12.33 -10.87
C ARG A 53 37.26 -11.87 -10.96
N PHE A 54 37.92 -12.20 -12.06
CA PHE A 54 39.25 -11.73 -12.43
C PHE A 54 39.50 -12.01 -13.91
N GLN A 55 40.59 -11.47 -14.45
CA GLN A 55 41.05 -11.71 -15.81
C GLN A 55 42.40 -12.43 -15.81
N LEU A 56 42.62 -13.26 -16.84
CA LEU A 56 43.88 -13.94 -17.11
C LEU A 56 44.34 -13.66 -18.54
N PRO A 57 45.65 -13.58 -18.82
CA PRO A 57 46.17 -13.25 -20.14
C PRO A 57 46.12 -14.42 -21.15
N SER A 58 45.81 -15.64 -20.70
CA SER A 58 45.72 -16.83 -21.57
C SER A 58 44.35 -16.93 -22.24
N ASP A 59 44.24 -17.76 -23.29
CA ASP A 59 42.96 -18.01 -23.98
C ASP A 59 41.98 -18.82 -23.11
N PHE A 60 40.68 -18.64 -23.38
CA PHE A 60 39.63 -19.15 -22.48
C PHE A 60 39.56 -20.68 -22.43
N LYS A 61 40.03 -21.38 -23.47
CA LYS A 61 40.07 -22.85 -23.46
C LYS A 61 41.22 -23.35 -22.59
N SER A 62 42.40 -22.74 -22.69
CA SER A 62 43.54 -23.04 -21.81
C SER A 62 43.18 -22.77 -20.34
N VAL A 63 42.53 -21.64 -20.06
CA VAL A 63 42.06 -21.32 -18.69
C VAL A 63 40.98 -22.31 -18.23
N GLY A 64 40.03 -22.67 -19.09
CA GLY A 64 39.01 -23.66 -18.76
C GLY A 64 39.59 -25.03 -18.43
N ASN A 65 40.59 -25.49 -19.18
CA ASN A 65 41.31 -26.74 -18.91
C ASN A 65 42.10 -26.67 -17.60
N LEU A 66 42.76 -25.54 -17.32
CA LEU A 66 43.47 -25.31 -16.06
C LEU A 66 42.54 -25.48 -14.85
N TYR A 67 41.34 -24.88 -14.90
CA TYR A 67 40.35 -25.03 -13.84
C TYR A 67 39.84 -26.46 -13.72
N ALA A 68 39.59 -27.15 -14.83
CA ALA A 68 39.18 -28.55 -14.82
C ALA A 68 40.24 -29.45 -14.13
N GLN A 69 41.51 -29.24 -14.45
CA GLN A 69 42.61 -29.97 -13.86
C GLN A 69 42.76 -29.66 -12.36
N LYS A 70 42.97 -28.39 -11.99
CA LYS A 70 43.25 -28.01 -10.60
C LYS A 70 42.10 -28.32 -9.65
N LEU A 71 40.84 -28.11 -10.07
CA LEU A 71 39.69 -28.47 -9.24
C LEU A 71 39.59 -29.98 -9.05
N THR A 72 39.90 -30.78 -10.08
CA THR A 72 39.96 -32.25 -9.95
C THR A 72 41.06 -32.69 -8.98
N GLU A 73 42.25 -32.08 -9.04
CA GLU A 73 43.36 -32.31 -8.10
C GLU A 73 42.96 -31.96 -6.64
N GLN A 74 42.10 -30.95 -6.46
CA GLN A 74 41.52 -30.57 -5.16
C GLN A 74 40.30 -31.40 -4.75
N GLY A 75 39.97 -32.47 -5.49
CA GLY A 75 38.89 -33.41 -5.15
C GLY A 75 37.48 -32.96 -5.54
N TRP A 76 37.35 -31.93 -6.38
CA TRP A 76 36.07 -31.55 -6.98
C TRP A 76 35.71 -32.48 -8.14
N ARG A 77 34.41 -32.69 -8.36
CA ARG A 77 33.90 -33.54 -9.44
C ARG A 77 32.95 -32.77 -10.34
N LYS A 78 33.00 -33.02 -11.65
CA LYS A 78 32.01 -32.48 -12.60
C LYS A 78 30.59 -32.94 -12.22
N SER A 79 29.67 -32.00 -12.08
CA SER A 79 28.29 -32.26 -11.66
C SER A 79 27.24 -31.96 -12.74
N ALA A 80 27.63 -31.30 -13.82
CA ALA A 80 26.78 -31.06 -14.99
C ALA A 80 27.59 -31.20 -16.28
N ARG A 81 26.89 -31.38 -17.41
CA ARG A 81 27.52 -31.33 -18.73
C ARG A 81 28.01 -29.92 -19.01
N ASP A 82 29.22 -29.82 -19.53
CA ASP A 82 29.84 -28.55 -19.91
C ASP A 82 29.06 -27.83 -21.02
N ASN A 83 29.00 -26.50 -20.93
CA ASN A 83 28.52 -25.64 -21.99
C ASN A 83 29.70 -24.90 -22.62
N LEU A 84 30.30 -25.52 -23.63
CA LEU A 84 31.41 -24.96 -24.40
C LEU A 84 30.87 -24.31 -25.69
N GLN A 85 31.09 -23.00 -25.82
CA GLN A 85 30.71 -22.19 -26.98
C GLN A 85 31.97 -21.59 -27.65
N SER A 86 31.79 -20.86 -28.75
CA SER A 86 32.90 -20.28 -29.51
C SER A 86 33.73 -19.25 -28.73
N SER A 87 33.12 -18.53 -27.79
CA SER A 87 33.74 -17.44 -27.02
C SER A 87 33.65 -17.61 -25.51
N PHE A 88 33.09 -18.72 -25.01
CA PHE A 88 33.05 -19.00 -23.57
C PHE A 88 32.89 -20.48 -23.26
N TRP A 89 33.21 -20.85 -22.02
CA TRP A 89 33.03 -22.19 -21.49
C TRP A 89 32.51 -22.13 -20.05
N VAL A 90 31.38 -22.79 -19.79
CA VAL A 90 30.83 -22.95 -18.44
C VAL A 90 30.99 -24.40 -17.99
N GLN A 91 31.53 -24.56 -16.79
CA GLN A 91 31.83 -25.84 -16.16
C GLN A 91 31.25 -25.84 -14.75
N THR A 92 30.57 -26.92 -14.35
CA THR A 92 30.00 -27.02 -12.99
C THR A 92 30.65 -28.17 -12.24
N PHE A 93 31.13 -27.87 -11.04
CA PHE A 93 31.79 -28.81 -10.14
C PHE A 93 31.03 -28.92 -8.82
N ALA A 94 31.16 -30.07 -8.16
CA ALA A 94 30.62 -30.36 -6.83
C ALA A 94 31.70 -30.96 -5.94
N LYS A 95 31.64 -30.62 -4.64
CA LYS A 95 32.47 -31.23 -3.60
C LYS A 95 31.66 -31.26 -2.29
N GLY A 96 31.29 -32.44 -1.83
CA GLY A 96 30.33 -32.55 -0.71
C GLY A 96 28.99 -31.92 -1.06
N ASN A 97 28.50 -31.01 -0.21
CA ASN A 97 27.24 -30.27 -0.36
C ASN A 97 27.39 -28.93 -1.11
N VAL A 98 28.58 -28.58 -1.58
CA VAL A 98 28.81 -27.30 -2.27
C VAL A 98 28.95 -27.48 -3.78
N LEU A 99 28.53 -26.46 -4.52
CA LEU A 99 28.68 -26.36 -5.98
C LEU A 99 29.56 -25.17 -6.35
N LEU A 100 30.27 -25.29 -7.46
CA LEU A 100 31.05 -24.22 -8.05
C LEU A 100 30.81 -24.18 -9.56
N VAL A 101 30.26 -23.07 -10.05
CA VAL A 101 30.18 -22.80 -11.49
C VAL A 101 31.38 -21.96 -11.89
N VAL A 102 32.20 -22.48 -12.79
CA VAL A 102 33.33 -21.80 -13.41
C VAL A 102 32.93 -21.39 -14.82
N ARG A 103 32.85 -20.08 -15.07
CA ARG A 103 32.67 -19.53 -16.41
C ARG A 103 33.93 -18.81 -16.83
N VAL A 104 34.48 -19.21 -17.97
CA VAL A 104 35.60 -18.55 -18.64
C VAL A 104 35.10 -17.99 -19.97
N SER A 105 35.35 -16.72 -20.25
CA SER A 105 34.86 -16.03 -21.47
C SER A 105 35.99 -15.22 -22.10
N GLU A 106 36.05 -15.16 -23.42
CA GLU A 106 37.02 -14.36 -24.15
C GLU A 106 36.76 -12.86 -23.94
N GLU A 107 37.79 -12.09 -23.55
CA GLU A 107 37.69 -10.65 -23.33
C GLU A 107 39.04 -9.95 -23.59
N GLY A 108 39.08 -8.97 -24.50
CA GLY A 108 40.19 -8.01 -24.61
C GLY A 108 41.59 -8.58 -24.83
N GLY A 109 41.73 -9.74 -25.49
CA GLY A 109 43.03 -10.42 -25.68
C GLY A 109 43.44 -11.37 -24.53
N GLY A 110 42.53 -11.63 -23.59
CA GLY A 110 42.66 -12.61 -22.52
C GLY A 110 41.33 -13.29 -22.19
N THR A 111 41.19 -13.75 -20.95
CA THR A 111 40.02 -14.48 -20.45
C THR A 111 39.46 -13.85 -19.19
N ALA A 112 38.18 -13.51 -19.23
CA ALA A 112 37.39 -13.22 -18.04
C ALA A 112 36.99 -14.51 -17.35
N VAL A 113 37.30 -14.63 -16.05
CA VAL A 113 36.91 -15.75 -15.21
C VAL A 113 35.88 -15.29 -14.20
N ARG A 114 34.79 -16.05 -14.08
CA ARG A 114 33.75 -15.89 -13.07
C ARG A 114 33.55 -17.21 -12.34
N LEU A 115 33.77 -17.20 -11.03
CA LEU A 115 33.53 -18.31 -10.13
C LEU A 115 32.27 -18.01 -9.32
N THR A 116 31.25 -18.85 -9.42
CA THR A 116 29.99 -18.71 -8.69
C THR A 116 29.81 -19.89 -7.74
N PRO A 117 30.20 -19.75 -6.46
CA PRO A 117 30.02 -20.79 -5.47
C PRO A 117 28.57 -20.85 -4.97
N THR A 118 28.14 -22.03 -4.53
CA THR A 118 26.85 -22.24 -3.86
C THR A 118 27.09 -23.19 -2.68
N GLY A 119 26.66 -22.78 -1.48
CA GLY A 119 26.89 -23.54 -0.25
C GLY A 119 28.27 -23.35 0.40
N MET A 120 29.11 -22.43 -0.11
CA MET A 120 30.37 -22.04 0.54
C MET A 120 30.17 -20.81 1.44
N MET A 121 30.96 -20.72 2.51
CA MET A 121 30.94 -19.61 3.47
C MET A 121 31.74 -18.41 2.94
N TRP A 122 31.18 -17.22 3.07
CA TRP A 122 31.81 -15.94 2.75
C TRP A 122 32.56 -15.39 3.98
N GLU A 123 33.43 -14.40 3.77
CA GLU A 123 34.10 -13.70 4.89
C GLU A 123 33.10 -12.87 5.69
N GLU A 124 32.09 -12.36 5.00
CA GLU A 124 30.99 -11.58 5.53
C GLU A 124 30.09 -12.42 6.47
N ASP A 125 30.09 -13.75 6.34
CA ASP A 125 29.34 -14.67 7.21
C ASP A 125 29.90 -14.77 8.64
N ASP A 126 31.13 -14.28 8.89
CA ASP A 126 31.73 -14.27 10.24
C ASP A 126 31.38 -12.99 11.04
N GLN A 127 30.66 -12.03 10.45
CA GLN A 127 30.27 -10.77 11.12
C GLN A 127 28.99 -10.96 11.95
N PRO A 128 28.86 -10.26 13.10
CA PRO A 128 27.63 -10.27 13.88
C PRO A 128 26.43 -9.78 13.06
N THR A 129 25.26 -10.33 13.38
CA THR A 129 23.98 -9.92 12.79
C THR A 129 23.20 -8.99 13.74
N PRO A 130 22.31 -8.13 13.23
CA PRO A 130 21.48 -7.26 14.08
C PRO A 130 20.58 -8.00 15.08
N LYS A 131 20.28 -9.28 14.85
CA LYS A 131 19.51 -10.12 15.79
C LYS A 131 20.27 -10.49 17.05
N GLU A 132 21.59 -10.47 16.96
CA GLU A 132 22.46 -10.72 18.11
C GLU A 132 22.57 -9.48 19.00
N LEU A 133 21.93 -8.35 18.66
CA LEU A 133 21.84 -7.19 19.52
C LEU A 133 20.86 -7.45 20.68
N PRO A 134 21.15 -6.94 21.89
CA PRO A 134 20.31 -7.18 23.05
C PRO A 134 19.13 -6.22 23.05
N ILE A 135 17.95 -6.77 22.74
CA ILE A 135 16.67 -6.08 22.80
C ILE A 135 15.94 -6.62 24.05
N PRO A 136 15.47 -5.75 24.97
CA PRO A 136 14.64 -6.16 26.10
C PRO A 136 13.36 -6.90 25.67
N ASP A 137 12.88 -7.84 26.49
CA ASP A 137 11.64 -8.59 26.19
C ASP A 137 10.38 -7.72 26.20
N ASP A 138 10.43 -6.59 26.90
CA ASP A 138 9.38 -5.58 27.02
C ASP A 138 9.52 -4.44 25.99
N ALA A 139 10.46 -4.55 25.05
CA ALA A 139 10.64 -3.55 24.01
C ALA A 139 9.41 -3.43 23.11
N THR A 140 8.99 -2.19 22.86
CA THR A 140 7.94 -1.83 21.90
C THR A 140 8.55 -1.14 20.68
N ASP A 141 7.76 -1.01 19.61
CA ASP A 141 8.16 -0.27 18.40
C ASP A 141 9.49 -0.72 17.78
N LEU A 142 9.79 -2.03 17.86
CA LEU A 142 11.02 -2.59 17.31
C LEU A 142 11.03 -2.55 15.78
N GLU A 143 11.93 -1.74 15.24
CA GLU A 143 12.20 -1.57 13.82
C GLU A 143 13.63 -1.95 13.45
N TYR A 144 13.78 -2.55 12.26
CA TYR A 144 15.07 -2.88 11.67
C TYR A 144 15.12 -2.23 10.28
N SER A 145 16.13 -1.38 10.05
CA SER A 145 16.38 -0.74 8.77
C SER A 145 17.67 -1.26 8.15
N ASP A 146 17.54 -2.08 7.09
CA ASP A 146 18.69 -2.56 6.32
C ASP A 146 19.35 -1.45 5.49
N PHE A 147 18.57 -0.45 5.07
CA PHE A 147 19.06 0.69 4.30
C PHE A 147 19.89 1.67 5.16
N PHE A 148 19.44 1.93 6.40
CA PHE A 148 20.17 2.80 7.34
C PHE A 148 21.14 2.03 8.25
N GLU A 149 21.13 0.69 8.17
CA GLU A 149 21.85 -0.21 9.08
C GLU A 149 21.53 0.08 10.56
N THR A 150 20.26 0.43 10.87
CA THR A 150 19.77 0.78 12.21
C THR A 150 18.77 -0.24 12.78
N VAL A 151 18.75 -0.37 14.11
CA VAL A 151 17.68 -1.05 14.86
C VAL A 151 17.16 -0.06 15.89
N GLU A 152 15.86 0.18 15.91
CA GLU A 152 15.22 1.17 16.79
C GLU A 152 14.13 0.49 17.61
N PHE A 153 13.99 0.85 18.88
CA PHE A 153 12.89 0.38 19.74
C PHE A 153 12.70 1.31 20.93
N LYS A 154 11.54 1.19 21.59
CA LYS A 154 11.26 1.86 22.86
C LYS A 154 11.28 0.88 24.01
N SER A 155 11.78 1.34 25.15
CA SER A 155 11.81 0.62 26.41
C SER A 155 10.98 1.41 27.42
N PRO A 156 10.07 0.77 28.19
CA PRO A 156 9.35 1.42 29.28
C PRO A 156 10.26 1.73 30.48
N SER A 157 11.49 1.20 30.50
CA SER A 157 12.48 1.50 31.53
C SER A 157 13.17 2.84 31.25
N ASP A 158 13.50 3.57 32.31
CA ASP A 158 14.19 4.85 32.20
C ASP A 158 15.57 4.73 31.52
N LEU A 159 16.06 5.86 31.01
CA LEU A 159 17.32 5.94 30.26
C LEU A 159 18.51 5.32 30.99
N LYS A 160 18.65 5.50 32.32
CA LYS A 160 19.82 4.97 33.06
C LYS A 160 19.69 3.47 33.29
N THR A 161 18.49 2.98 33.57
CA THR A 161 18.21 1.54 33.68
C THR A 161 18.47 0.83 32.36
N THR A 162 17.97 1.37 31.25
CA THR A 162 18.19 0.81 29.91
C THR A 162 19.66 0.89 29.48
N GLN A 163 20.35 2.00 29.77
CA GLN A 163 21.79 2.13 29.53
C GLN A 163 22.60 1.02 30.22
N GLN A 164 22.31 0.74 31.49
CA GLN A 164 23.02 -0.29 32.26
C GLN A 164 22.77 -1.69 31.70
N TYR A 165 21.51 -2.00 31.37
CA TYR A 165 21.14 -3.28 30.76
C TYR A 165 21.91 -3.52 29.45
N LEU A 166 21.88 -2.53 28.54
CA LEU A 166 22.51 -2.66 27.22
C LEU A 166 24.01 -2.85 27.30
N VAL A 167 24.70 -2.13 28.19
CA VAL A 167 26.14 -2.32 28.41
C VAL A 167 26.44 -3.76 28.86
N GLN A 168 25.70 -4.27 29.85
CA GLN A 168 25.94 -5.61 30.39
C GLN A 168 25.68 -6.71 29.36
N GLU A 169 24.59 -6.61 28.61
CA GLU A 169 24.23 -7.63 27.61
C GLU A 169 25.13 -7.60 26.38
N LEU A 170 25.55 -6.41 25.93
CA LEU A 170 26.51 -6.29 24.84
C LEU A 170 27.86 -6.92 25.21
N GLU A 171 28.36 -6.67 26.43
CA GLU A 171 29.61 -7.28 26.92
C GLU A 171 29.53 -8.81 26.98
N LYS A 172 28.40 -9.37 27.44
CA LYS A 172 28.15 -10.84 27.43
C LYS A 172 28.18 -11.43 26.02
N ARG A 173 27.83 -10.63 24.99
CA ARG A 173 27.82 -11.02 23.58
C ARG A 173 29.12 -10.68 22.85
N ASN A 174 30.21 -10.47 23.59
CA ASN A 174 31.55 -10.17 23.09
C ASN A 174 31.65 -8.83 22.33
N TRP A 175 30.76 -7.87 22.62
CA TRP A 175 30.96 -6.48 22.22
C TRP A 175 31.83 -5.78 23.24
N LYS A 176 32.88 -5.12 22.78
CA LYS A 176 33.75 -4.32 23.64
C LYS A 176 33.25 -2.88 23.63
N LYS A 177 32.94 -2.31 24.80
CA LYS A 177 32.67 -0.89 24.91
C LYS A 177 33.94 -0.08 24.62
N ASP A 178 33.86 0.82 23.64
CA ASP A 178 34.98 1.66 23.23
C ASP A 178 34.95 3.00 23.95
N ALA A 179 33.81 3.70 23.91
CA ALA A 179 33.64 5.00 24.53
C ALA A 179 32.18 5.28 24.92
N THR A 180 32.00 6.20 25.86
CA THR A 180 30.75 6.95 26.00
C THR A 180 31.02 8.31 25.39
N THR A 181 30.36 8.63 24.28
CA THR A 181 30.62 9.83 23.47
C THR A 181 29.81 11.02 23.94
N MET A 182 28.61 10.78 24.48
CA MET A 182 27.72 11.79 25.07
C MET A 182 27.00 11.20 26.28
N ASP A 183 26.90 11.96 27.37
CA ASP A 183 26.16 11.58 28.59
C ASP A 183 25.49 12.81 29.19
N PHE A 184 24.29 13.09 28.71
CA PHE A 184 23.41 14.15 29.18
C PHE A 184 22.23 13.55 29.94
N ALA A 185 21.52 14.40 30.69
CA ALA A 185 20.35 13.95 31.47
C ALA A 185 19.26 13.28 30.62
N HIS A 186 19.07 13.72 29.37
CA HIS A 186 18.04 13.23 28.45
C HIS A 186 18.61 12.44 27.25
N TYR A 187 19.93 12.28 27.15
CA TYR A 187 20.53 11.64 25.99
C TYR A 187 21.88 10.99 26.33
N VAL A 188 22.07 9.74 25.91
CA VAL A 188 23.34 9.01 26.03
C VAL A 188 23.72 8.41 24.69
N SER A 189 24.99 8.54 24.31
CA SER A 189 25.56 7.84 23.15
C SER A 189 26.80 7.05 23.56
N MET A 190 26.85 5.79 23.15
CA MET A 190 27.95 4.87 23.45
C MET A 190 28.38 4.13 22.19
N THR A 191 29.67 3.86 22.07
CA THR A 191 30.21 3.08 20.95
C THR A 191 30.83 1.77 21.43
N PHE A 192 30.63 0.73 20.63
CA PHE A 192 31.13 -0.61 20.85
C PHE A 192 31.75 -1.18 19.58
N SER A 193 32.71 -2.08 19.74
CA SER A 193 33.37 -2.79 18.64
C SER A 193 33.34 -4.31 18.85
N GLN A 194 33.19 -5.02 17.73
CA GLN A 194 33.31 -6.47 17.67
C GLN A 194 33.87 -6.87 16.29
N LYS A 195 35.03 -7.52 16.27
CA LYS A 195 35.73 -7.92 15.03
C LYS A 195 35.93 -6.72 14.08
N LYS A 196 35.27 -6.71 12.91
CA LYS A 196 35.30 -5.61 11.92
C LYS A 196 34.05 -4.73 11.99
N SER A 197 33.13 -5.02 12.90
CA SER A 197 31.88 -4.30 13.07
C SER A 197 31.97 -3.29 14.21
N SER A 198 31.26 -2.18 14.05
CA SER A 198 31.05 -1.18 15.10
C SER A 198 29.56 -0.97 15.33
N LEU A 199 29.21 -0.67 16.57
CA LEU A 199 27.85 -0.39 17.02
C LEU A 199 27.86 0.93 17.79
N THR A 200 27.00 1.86 17.40
CA THR A 200 26.68 3.05 18.18
C THR A 200 25.30 2.85 18.79
N VAL A 201 25.20 3.01 20.10
CA VAL A 201 23.95 2.94 20.85
C VAL A 201 23.60 4.34 21.30
N ASN A 202 22.49 4.87 20.80
CA ASN A 202 21.92 6.14 21.23
C ASN A 202 20.68 5.86 22.07
N LEU A 203 20.55 6.53 23.21
CA LEU A 203 19.39 6.47 24.09
C LEU A 203 18.86 7.89 24.29
N THR A 204 17.56 8.08 24.08
CA THR A 204 16.86 9.36 24.31
C THR A 204 15.80 9.15 25.38
N ALA A 205 15.75 10.02 26.38
CA ALA A 205 14.72 9.95 27.42
C ALA A 205 13.39 10.47 26.85
N GLU A 206 12.32 9.74 27.14
CA GLU A 206 10.94 10.07 26.79
C GLU A 206 10.10 10.14 28.08
N ASP A 207 8.90 10.74 28.02
CA ASP A 207 8.03 10.91 29.20
C ASP A 207 7.72 9.58 29.91
N ASP A 208 7.59 8.49 29.14
CA ASP A 208 7.23 7.15 29.63
C ASP A 208 8.34 6.10 29.45
N GLY A 209 9.62 6.51 29.35
CA GLY A 209 10.74 5.57 29.29
C GLY A 209 11.95 6.09 28.51
N CYS A 210 12.44 5.28 27.57
CA CYS A 210 13.48 5.73 26.64
C CYS A 210 13.40 5.05 25.27
N GLU A 211 13.74 5.82 24.24
CA GLU A 211 13.98 5.33 22.89
C GLU A 211 15.44 4.90 22.74
N VAL A 212 15.69 3.81 22.02
CA VAL A 212 17.00 3.24 21.75
C VAL A 212 17.21 3.08 20.25
N GLU A 213 18.28 3.68 19.72
CA GLU A 213 18.76 3.47 18.35
C GLU A 213 20.13 2.75 18.39
N PHE A 214 20.20 1.60 17.74
CA PHE A 214 21.45 0.92 17.39
C PHE A 214 21.82 1.27 15.95
N ARG A 215 22.87 2.06 15.76
CA ARG A 215 23.47 2.26 14.45
C ARG A 215 24.66 1.35 14.26
N THR A 216 24.58 0.48 13.26
CA THR A 216 25.59 -0.55 13.01
C THR A 216 26.43 -0.15 11.80
N LYS A 217 27.66 -0.67 11.75
CA LYS A 217 28.51 -0.59 10.56
C LYS A 217 29.32 -1.86 10.44
N GLY A 218 29.27 -2.49 9.28
CA GLY A 218 30.00 -3.74 9.01
C GLY A 218 29.38 -4.97 9.67
N MET A 219 28.11 -4.92 10.08
CA MET A 219 27.30 -6.09 10.43
C MET A 219 26.73 -6.75 9.17
N GLN A 220 26.31 -8.01 9.28
CA GLN A 220 25.62 -8.70 8.19
C GLN A 220 24.11 -8.41 8.21
N TRP A 221 23.65 -7.61 7.24
CA TRP A 221 22.22 -7.32 7.00
C TRP A 221 21.58 -8.19 5.89
N ASP A 222 22.39 -8.85 5.06
CA ASP A 222 21.91 -9.69 3.96
C ASP A 222 21.05 -10.88 4.45
N GLY A 223 19.81 -10.99 3.93
CA GLY A 223 18.84 -12.02 4.31
C GLY A 223 17.88 -11.63 5.45
N MET A 224 18.13 -10.49 6.13
CA MET A 224 17.30 -10.02 7.24
C MET A 224 15.87 -9.66 6.80
N LYS A 225 15.66 -9.14 5.60
CA LYS A 225 14.33 -8.71 5.13
C LYS A 225 13.29 -9.85 5.11
N GLU A 226 13.69 -11.01 4.62
CA GLU A 226 12.85 -12.21 4.56
C GLU A 226 12.60 -12.78 5.96
N GLU A 227 13.59 -12.66 6.83
CA GLU A 227 13.53 -13.14 8.21
C GLU A 227 12.75 -12.23 9.16
N ILE A 228 12.82 -10.90 8.96
CA ILE A 228 12.00 -9.89 9.65
C ILE A 228 10.55 -10.05 9.21
N ALA A 229 10.30 -10.26 7.92
CA ALA A 229 8.95 -10.56 7.44
C ALA A 229 8.39 -11.87 8.05
N ARG A 230 9.24 -12.90 8.18
CA ARG A 230 8.89 -14.14 8.87
C ARG A 230 8.62 -13.92 10.36
N ALA A 231 9.49 -13.22 11.09
CA ALA A 231 9.34 -12.93 12.50
C ALA A 231 8.13 -12.02 12.80
N LYS A 232 7.86 -10.99 11.98
CA LYS A 232 6.64 -10.17 12.07
C LYS A 232 5.39 -11.02 11.83
N LYS A 233 5.43 -11.97 10.90
CA LYS A 233 4.33 -12.91 10.64
C LYS A 233 4.13 -13.87 11.81
N GLU A 234 5.21 -14.44 12.36
CA GLU A 234 5.18 -15.34 13.52
C GLU A 234 4.72 -14.62 14.80
N ALA A 235 5.18 -13.39 15.05
CA ALA A 235 4.71 -12.57 16.16
C ALA A 235 3.24 -12.16 16.01
N LYS A 236 2.79 -11.83 14.78
CA LYS A 236 1.37 -11.60 14.49
C LYS A 236 0.53 -12.85 14.71
N GLN A 237 1.04 -14.02 14.30
CA GLN A 237 0.39 -15.31 14.53
C GLN A 237 0.38 -15.70 16.01
N ALA A 238 1.45 -15.42 16.77
CA ALA A 238 1.53 -15.65 18.20
C ALA A 238 0.60 -14.71 18.98
N LYS A 239 0.53 -13.42 18.61
CA LYS A 239 -0.46 -12.47 19.16
C LYS A 239 -1.89 -12.88 18.82
N GLN A 240 -2.13 -13.38 17.61
CA GLN A 240 -3.44 -13.93 17.22
C GLN A 240 -3.78 -15.24 17.95
N ALA A 241 -2.80 -16.11 18.17
CA ALA A 241 -2.97 -17.35 18.92
C ALA A 241 -3.19 -17.07 20.42
N ALA A 242 -2.46 -16.12 21.01
CA ALA A 242 -2.67 -15.65 22.36
C ALA A 242 -4.05 -14.99 22.52
N LYS A 243 -4.46 -14.14 21.57
CA LYS A 243 -5.81 -13.56 21.51
C LYS A 243 -6.90 -14.61 21.34
N LYS A 244 -6.63 -15.67 20.55
CA LYS A 244 -7.53 -16.81 20.36
C LYS A 244 -7.62 -17.69 21.61
N MET A 245 -6.51 -17.94 22.31
CA MET A 245 -6.50 -18.65 23.59
C MET A 245 -7.22 -17.84 24.69
N LEU A 246 -7.03 -16.51 24.73
CA LEU A 246 -7.78 -15.60 25.59
C LEU A 246 -9.28 -15.62 25.26
N ALA A 247 -9.65 -15.69 23.97
CA ALA A 247 -11.03 -15.81 23.51
C ALA A 247 -11.65 -17.19 23.79
N GLU A 248 -10.86 -18.28 23.73
CA GLU A 248 -11.30 -19.65 24.03
C GLU A 248 -11.44 -19.91 25.55
N THR A 249 -10.77 -19.13 26.40
CA THR A 249 -11.00 -19.12 27.86
C THR A 249 -12.06 -18.12 28.31
N ALA A 250 -12.50 -17.22 27.43
CA ALA A 250 -13.67 -16.39 27.68
C ALA A 250 -14.94 -17.23 27.47
N PRO A 251 -15.95 -17.14 28.36
CA PRO A 251 -17.18 -17.88 28.17
C PRO A 251 -17.85 -17.43 26.86
N ASP A 252 -18.16 -18.41 26.03
CA ASP A 252 -18.80 -18.27 24.72
C ASP A 252 -20.10 -17.46 24.85
N GLN A 253 -20.07 -16.21 24.37
CA GLN A 253 -21.24 -15.37 24.20
C GLN A 253 -21.18 -14.74 22.81
N ASP A 254 -21.70 -15.50 21.86
CA ASP A 254 -22.29 -14.97 20.63
C ASP A 254 -23.54 -14.16 21.03
N VAL A 255 -23.32 -12.93 21.48
CA VAL A 255 -24.34 -11.95 21.80
C VAL A 255 -23.88 -10.66 21.13
N ALA A 256 -24.79 -10.01 20.39
CA ALA A 256 -24.60 -8.61 19.99
C ALA A 256 -23.99 -7.83 21.16
N GLU A 257 -22.98 -7.00 20.90
CA GLU A 257 -22.32 -6.18 21.93
C GLU A 257 -23.38 -5.68 22.92
N PRO A 258 -23.28 -5.99 24.23
CA PRO A 258 -24.29 -5.56 25.18
C PRO A 258 -24.38 -4.05 25.07
N ALA A 259 -25.55 -3.55 24.71
CA ALA A 259 -25.80 -2.12 24.62
C ALA A 259 -25.35 -1.49 25.94
N LEU A 260 -24.47 -0.49 25.86
CA LEU A 260 -23.94 0.21 27.02
C LEU A 260 -25.11 0.70 27.89
N ASP A 261 -25.31 0.08 29.06
CA ASP A 261 -26.45 0.36 29.92
C ASP A 261 -26.15 1.59 30.80
N LEU A 262 -26.43 2.79 30.26
CA LEU A 262 -26.29 4.05 30.98
C LEU A 262 -27.61 4.39 31.69
N PRO A 263 -27.56 4.97 32.91
CA PRO A 263 -28.76 5.39 33.60
C PRO A 263 -29.49 6.47 32.80
N PRO A 264 -30.83 6.44 32.73
CA PRO A 264 -31.57 7.47 32.00
C PRO A 264 -31.35 8.84 32.63
N ARG A 265 -31.26 9.89 31.79
CA ARG A 265 -31.21 11.26 32.28
C ARG A 265 -32.49 11.58 33.05
N GLN A 266 -32.36 12.23 34.20
CA GLN A 266 -33.52 12.61 35.01
C GLN A 266 -34.39 13.62 34.24
N ALA A 267 -35.69 13.38 34.20
CA ALA A 267 -36.63 14.28 33.56
C ALA A 267 -36.74 15.58 34.36
N LYS A 268 -36.48 16.71 33.69
CA LYS A 268 -36.59 18.05 34.29
C LYS A 268 -37.98 18.65 34.00
N PRO A 269 -38.52 19.51 34.88
CA PRO A 269 -39.73 20.28 34.60
C PRO A 269 -39.53 21.10 33.32
N LYS A 270 -40.53 21.08 32.43
CA LYS A 270 -40.45 21.86 31.19
C LYS A 270 -40.41 23.35 31.49
N GLN A 271 -39.41 24.04 30.92
CA GLN A 271 -39.20 25.48 31.05
C GLN A 271 -39.59 26.24 29.77
N GLY A 272 -39.84 25.55 28.65
CA GLY A 272 -40.37 26.15 27.43
C GLY A 272 -39.29 26.71 26.50
N ILE A 273 -38.33 25.88 26.10
CA ILE A 273 -37.24 26.28 25.19
C ILE A 273 -37.75 26.81 23.84
N ALA A 274 -38.92 26.34 23.41
CA ALA A 274 -39.58 26.79 22.18
C ALA A 274 -40.01 28.27 22.23
N ASP A 275 -40.33 28.78 23.41
CA ASP A 275 -40.80 30.15 23.64
C ASP A 275 -39.65 31.14 23.86
N MET A 276 -38.42 30.65 24.06
CA MET A 276 -37.23 31.48 24.17
C MET A 276 -36.88 32.13 22.82
N PRO A 277 -36.29 33.34 22.80
CA PRO A 277 -35.75 33.93 21.58
C PRO A 277 -34.72 33.01 20.94
N LYS A 278 -34.77 32.86 19.60
CA LYS A 278 -33.71 32.16 18.87
C LYS A 278 -32.42 32.94 18.99
N LEU A 279 -31.32 32.21 19.23
CA LEU A 279 -29.99 32.78 19.34
C LEU A 279 -29.17 32.41 18.11
N GLN A 280 -28.18 33.24 17.78
CA GLN A 280 -27.20 32.87 16.76
C GLN A 280 -26.18 31.93 17.37
N ASN A 281 -25.71 30.98 16.58
CA ASN A 281 -24.60 30.12 16.98
C ASN A 281 -23.30 30.88 16.75
N LYS A 282 -22.65 31.30 17.84
CA LYS A 282 -21.40 32.05 17.76
C LYS A 282 -20.63 31.94 19.08
N GLY A 283 -19.35 31.55 19.00
CA GLY A 283 -18.36 31.81 20.03
C GLY A 283 -17.42 32.94 19.65
N THR A 284 -16.92 33.67 20.63
CA THR A 284 -15.88 34.67 20.47
C THR A 284 -14.87 34.51 21.58
N VAL A 285 -13.59 34.41 21.22
CA VAL A 285 -12.46 34.43 22.15
C VAL A 285 -11.59 35.63 21.80
N VAL A 286 -11.31 36.48 22.77
CA VAL A 286 -10.28 37.52 22.63
C VAL A 286 -9.07 37.06 23.44
N MET A 287 -7.93 36.85 22.79
CA MET A 287 -6.68 36.43 23.42
C MET A 287 -5.60 37.46 23.09
N ASP A 288 -5.09 38.14 24.11
CA ASP A 288 -4.07 39.19 23.99
C ASP A 288 -4.39 40.22 22.89
N GLY A 289 -5.63 40.72 22.91
CA GLY A 289 -6.16 41.67 21.93
C GLY A 289 -6.51 41.11 20.56
N THR A 290 -6.18 39.85 20.27
CA THR A 290 -6.56 39.17 19.03
C THR A 290 -7.92 38.51 19.17
N THR A 291 -8.86 38.83 18.27
CA THR A 291 -10.22 38.25 18.28
C THR A 291 -10.30 37.04 17.36
N TYR A 292 -10.84 35.94 17.88
CA TYR A 292 -11.13 34.70 17.18
C TYR A 292 -12.65 34.47 17.16
N ASP A 293 -13.23 34.44 15.96
CA ASP A 293 -14.64 34.11 15.76
C ASP A 293 -14.81 32.60 15.53
N LEU A 294 -15.75 31.99 16.27
CA LEU A 294 -16.02 30.55 16.29
C LEU A 294 -17.48 30.29 15.87
N PRO A 295 -17.81 30.31 14.56
CA PRO A 295 -19.19 30.27 14.09
C PRO A 295 -19.83 28.87 14.14
N HIS A 296 -19.03 27.81 14.30
CA HIS A 296 -19.53 26.44 14.30
C HIS A 296 -19.70 25.96 15.72
N VAL A 297 -20.96 25.82 16.15
CA VAL A 297 -21.30 25.37 17.50
C VAL A 297 -22.01 24.01 17.43
N ILE A 298 -21.56 23.07 18.25
CA ILE A 298 -22.24 21.80 18.51
C ILE A 298 -22.49 21.63 20.01
N ALA A 299 -23.53 20.88 20.35
CA ALA A 299 -23.78 20.42 21.71
C ALA A 299 -23.90 18.90 21.73
N TYR A 300 -23.42 18.25 22.78
CA TYR A 300 -23.54 16.81 22.95
C TYR A 300 -23.62 16.39 24.42
N GLU A 301 -24.25 15.26 24.68
CA GLU A 301 -24.37 14.68 26.01
C GLU A 301 -23.26 13.68 26.30
N VAL A 302 -22.76 13.73 27.52
CA VAL A 302 -21.81 12.75 28.08
C VAL A 302 -22.28 12.29 29.46
N PHE A 303 -21.96 11.05 29.80
CA PHE A 303 -22.08 10.50 31.15
C PHE A 303 -20.67 10.29 31.72
N GLN A 304 -20.29 11.11 32.69
CA GLN A 304 -18.95 11.13 33.28
C GLN A 304 -19.03 11.31 34.78
N TYR A 305 -18.25 10.53 35.54
CA TYR A 305 -18.23 10.58 37.01
C TYR A 305 -19.62 10.41 37.63
N ASP A 306 -20.40 9.45 37.12
CA ASP A 306 -21.78 9.16 37.52
C ASP A 306 -22.79 10.32 37.31
N GLU A 307 -22.43 11.31 36.51
CA GLU A 307 -23.26 12.48 36.23
C GLU A 307 -23.47 12.70 34.73
N TRP A 308 -24.70 13.07 34.37
CA TRP A 308 -25.01 13.56 33.03
C TRP A 308 -24.54 15.00 32.88
N LYS A 309 -23.79 15.28 31.82
CA LYS A 309 -23.31 16.62 31.45
C LYS A 309 -23.66 16.91 30.00
N THR A 310 -23.87 18.18 29.69
CA THR A 310 -23.98 18.65 28.30
C THR A 310 -22.77 19.51 27.98
N LYS A 311 -22.00 19.12 26.97
CA LYS A 311 -20.85 19.88 26.48
C LYS A 311 -21.25 20.69 25.24
N ILE A 312 -20.89 21.96 25.20
CA ILE A 312 -21.09 22.86 24.05
C ILE A 312 -19.73 23.32 23.56
N VAL A 313 -19.42 23.04 22.30
CA VAL A 313 -18.14 23.38 21.69
C VAL A 313 -18.37 24.34 20.53
N ALA A 314 -17.65 25.45 20.53
CA ALA A 314 -17.52 26.36 19.41
C ALA A 314 -16.12 26.24 18.79
N THR A 315 -16.07 26.12 17.46
CA THR A 315 -14.84 26.00 16.67
C THR A 315 -14.87 26.96 15.47
N GLN A 316 -13.69 27.21 14.91
CA GLN A 316 -13.55 27.99 13.69
C GLN A 316 -14.01 27.22 12.43
N LYS A 317 -13.85 25.89 12.42
CA LYS A 317 -14.25 24.99 11.34
C LYS A 317 -15.36 24.05 11.81
N THR A 318 -16.26 23.63 10.91
CA THR A 318 -17.29 22.62 11.23
C THR A 318 -16.66 21.37 11.84
N VAL A 319 -17.26 20.87 12.91
CA VAL A 319 -16.82 19.66 13.58
C VAL A 319 -17.32 18.42 12.86
N LYS A 320 -16.41 17.51 12.49
CA LYS A 320 -16.75 16.17 12.01
C LYS A 320 -17.32 15.33 13.15
N GLN A 321 -18.54 14.81 12.98
CA GLN A 321 -19.30 14.20 14.07
C GLN A 321 -19.05 12.70 14.24
N ASP A 322 -18.49 12.02 13.23
CA ASP A 322 -18.33 10.56 13.21
C ASP A 322 -17.48 10.04 14.38
N SER A 323 -16.30 10.61 14.58
CA SER A 323 -15.38 10.23 15.67
C SER A 323 -16.00 10.47 17.04
N LEU A 324 -16.66 11.62 17.24
CA LEU A 324 -17.37 11.96 18.48
C LEU A 324 -18.49 10.95 18.76
N LEU A 325 -19.41 10.74 17.81
CA LEU A 325 -20.55 9.85 17.99
C LEU A 325 -20.11 8.40 18.20
N SER A 326 -19.01 7.98 17.57
CA SER A 326 -18.40 6.66 17.81
C SER A 326 -17.96 6.50 19.28
N ARG A 327 -17.30 7.51 19.86
CA ARG A 327 -16.92 7.53 21.28
C ARG A 327 -18.14 7.49 22.19
N LEU A 328 -19.14 8.34 21.95
CA LEU A 328 -20.37 8.39 22.74
C LEU A 328 -21.11 7.04 22.75
N ARG A 329 -21.15 6.33 21.61
CA ARG A 329 -21.75 4.98 21.54
C ARG A 329 -20.96 3.95 22.33
N LYS A 330 -19.63 4.04 22.31
CA LYS A 330 -18.73 3.07 22.95
C LYS A 330 -18.66 3.24 24.47
N THR A 331 -18.51 4.48 24.95
CA THR A 331 -18.20 4.75 26.38
C THR A 331 -19.27 5.58 27.09
N GLY A 332 -20.23 6.15 26.37
CA GLY A 332 -21.16 7.13 26.94
C GLY A 332 -20.51 8.49 27.23
N SER A 333 -19.22 8.63 26.90
CA SER A 333 -18.37 9.76 27.20
C SER A 333 -17.63 10.19 25.92
N ASP A 334 -17.15 11.42 25.85
CA ASP A 334 -16.26 11.88 24.78
C ASP A 334 -14.79 11.49 25.02
N GLU A 335 -14.49 10.93 26.19
CA GLU A 335 -13.20 10.38 26.59
C GLU A 335 -13.15 8.85 26.39
N ASN A 336 -11.97 8.34 26.03
CA ASN A 336 -11.62 6.92 25.96
C ASN A 336 -10.21 6.68 26.55
N ASP A 337 -9.68 5.46 26.42
CA ASP A 337 -8.32 5.10 26.89
C ASP A 337 -7.22 6.00 26.27
N ASP A 338 -7.50 6.63 25.12
CA ASP A 338 -6.61 7.54 24.40
C ASP A 338 -6.86 9.04 24.74
N GLY A 339 -7.76 9.33 25.69
CA GLY A 339 -8.10 10.68 26.15
C GLY A 339 -9.34 11.32 25.51
N GLY A 340 -9.51 12.63 25.71
CA GLY A 340 -10.65 13.41 25.20
C GLY A 340 -10.55 13.76 23.70
N PRO A 341 -11.58 14.40 23.10
CA PRO A 341 -11.52 14.85 21.72
C PRO A 341 -10.51 15.99 21.57
N SER A 342 -9.67 15.93 20.53
CA SER A 342 -8.81 17.06 20.16
C SER A 342 -9.61 18.02 19.29
N TRP A 343 -10.04 19.15 19.86
CA TRP A 343 -10.78 20.17 19.12
C TRP A 343 -9.83 21.05 18.29
N PRO A 344 -10.17 21.36 17.03
CA PRO A 344 -9.34 22.23 16.20
C PRO A 344 -9.17 23.59 16.87
N GLN A 345 -7.94 24.09 16.94
CA GLN A 345 -7.68 25.41 17.50
C GLN A 345 -7.92 26.50 16.44
N PRO A 346 -8.53 27.64 16.81
CA PRO A 346 -9.06 27.96 18.14
C PRO A 346 -10.40 27.27 18.44
N HIS A 347 -10.63 26.95 19.72
CA HIS A 347 -11.89 26.41 20.21
C HIS A 347 -12.28 26.96 21.60
N LEU A 348 -13.57 26.87 21.91
CA LEU A 348 -14.18 27.21 23.19
C LEU A 348 -15.17 26.10 23.58
N LEU A 349 -15.01 25.53 24.77
CA LEU A 349 -15.83 24.46 25.34
C LEU A 349 -16.51 24.95 26.62
N ILE A 350 -17.81 24.73 26.73
CA ILE A 350 -18.61 24.91 27.94
C ILE A 350 -19.13 23.55 28.41
N VAL A 351 -19.09 23.31 29.72
CA VAL A 351 -19.73 22.14 30.35
C VAL A 351 -20.88 22.60 31.22
N LEU A 352 -22.08 22.10 30.92
CA LEU A 352 -23.27 22.24 31.74
C LEU A 352 -23.45 20.99 32.61
N ASP A 353 -23.91 21.18 33.84
CA ASP A 353 -24.31 20.08 34.71
C ASP A 353 -25.70 19.50 34.35
N ALA A 354 -26.18 18.57 35.18
CA ALA A 354 -27.49 17.95 35.00
C ALA A 354 -28.65 18.96 35.04
N ASP A 355 -28.49 20.11 35.69
CA ASP A 355 -29.47 21.19 35.85
C ASP A 355 -29.28 22.34 34.84
N ASP A 356 -28.49 22.09 33.79
CA ASP A 356 -28.13 23.03 32.72
C ASP A 356 -27.38 24.29 33.21
N GLN A 357 -26.77 24.22 34.39
CA GLN A 357 -25.94 25.30 34.90
C GLN A 357 -24.53 25.22 34.31
N PRO A 358 -23.96 26.34 33.79
CA PRO A 358 -22.57 26.39 33.37
C PRO A 358 -21.64 26.13 34.56
N ARG A 359 -20.80 25.10 34.47
CA ARG A 359 -19.84 24.74 35.53
C ARG A 359 -18.40 24.95 35.15
N GLN A 360 -18.11 24.88 33.85
CA GLN A 360 -16.76 24.94 33.35
C GLN A 360 -16.74 25.59 31.98
N LEU A 361 -15.75 26.43 31.77
CA LEU A 361 -15.34 26.97 30.49
C LEU A 361 -13.87 26.62 30.28
N SER A 362 -13.54 26.13 29.09
CA SER A 362 -12.14 25.95 28.67
C SER A 362 -11.98 26.39 27.24
N LEU A 363 -10.85 26.99 26.91
CA LEU A 363 -10.57 27.45 25.56
C LEU A 363 -9.10 27.21 25.21
N GLN A 364 -8.83 27.22 23.91
CA GLN A 364 -7.47 27.33 23.41
C GLN A 364 -7.46 28.20 22.17
N ALA A 365 -6.65 29.26 22.19
CA ALA A 365 -6.52 30.21 21.08
C ALA A 365 -5.10 30.77 21.02
N GLY A 366 -4.54 30.90 19.81
CA GLY A 366 -3.16 31.39 19.63
C GLY A 366 -2.12 30.57 20.41
N GLY A 367 -2.31 29.24 20.49
CA GLY A 367 -1.46 28.33 21.26
C GLY A 367 -1.56 28.51 22.78
N THR A 368 -2.52 29.29 23.27
CA THR A 368 -2.65 29.65 24.69
C THR A 368 -3.94 29.07 25.25
N PRO A 369 -3.88 28.31 26.35
CA PRO A 369 -5.07 27.82 27.02
C PRO A 369 -5.73 28.91 27.88
N GLY A 370 -7.02 28.74 28.14
CA GLY A 370 -7.76 29.54 29.12
C GLY A 370 -8.82 28.70 29.81
N HIS A 371 -9.22 29.11 31.01
CA HIS A 371 -10.15 28.38 31.87
C HIS A 371 -11.10 29.32 32.60
N GLY A 372 -12.27 28.82 32.98
CA GLY A 372 -13.19 29.48 33.88
C GLY A 372 -14.02 28.44 34.65
N SER A 373 -14.18 28.66 35.94
CA SER A 373 -15.00 27.85 36.85
C SER A 373 -16.38 28.47 37.05
N GLY A 374 -17.36 27.69 37.51
CA GLY A 374 -18.78 28.08 37.47
C GLY A 374 -19.14 29.43 38.11
N ASP A 375 -18.45 29.86 39.17
CA ASP A 375 -18.65 31.16 39.82
C ASP A 375 -18.02 32.35 39.06
N GLU A 376 -17.12 32.06 38.12
CA GLU A 376 -16.52 33.00 37.18
C GLU A 376 -17.33 33.12 35.88
N LEU A 377 -18.39 32.31 35.71
CA LEU A 377 -19.24 32.32 34.52
C LEU A 377 -20.52 33.14 34.75
N VAL A 378 -20.93 33.87 33.72
CA VAL A 378 -22.23 34.53 33.64
C VAL A 378 -23.00 34.03 32.44
N GLY A 379 -24.33 34.01 32.55
CA GLY A 379 -25.22 33.56 31.50
C GLY A 379 -26.15 32.45 31.98
N SER A 380 -26.85 31.85 31.05
CA SER A 380 -27.85 30.83 31.31
C SER A 380 -27.98 29.90 30.12
N ALA A 381 -28.21 28.62 30.37
CA ALA A 381 -28.50 27.63 29.37
C ALA A 381 -29.75 26.83 29.74
N LEU A 382 -30.43 26.33 28.72
CA LEU A 382 -31.53 25.39 28.84
C LEU A 382 -31.31 24.26 27.86
N VAL A 383 -31.38 23.02 28.34
CA VAL A 383 -31.37 21.82 27.50
C VAL A 383 -32.72 21.11 27.64
N GLU A 384 -33.53 21.20 26.59
CA GLU A 384 -34.89 20.68 26.57
C GLU A 384 -35.27 20.21 25.17
N ASP A 385 -36.07 19.14 25.09
CA ASP A 385 -36.61 18.59 23.84
C ASP A 385 -35.51 18.36 22.76
N GLY A 386 -34.34 17.86 23.17
CA GLY A 386 -33.21 17.55 22.29
C GLY A 386 -32.44 18.75 21.76
N ARG A 387 -32.60 19.93 22.38
CA ARG A 387 -31.99 21.19 21.95
C ARG A 387 -31.37 21.93 23.12
N ALA A 388 -30.21 22.56 22.88
CA ALA A 388 -29.53 23.41 23.84
C ALA A 388 -29.61 24.87 23.38
N ARG A 389 -30.02 25.77 24.28
CA ARG A 389 -30.10 27.20 24.01
C ARG A 389 -29.59 28.01 25.19
N GLY A 390 -28.73 28.99 24.93
CA GLY A 390 -28.18 29.81 25.99
C GLY A 390 -27.08 30.77 25.57
N THR A 391 -26.64 31.54 26.54
CA THR A 391 -25.42 32.34 26.47
C THR A 391 -24.56 32.05 27.68
N VAL A 392 -23.24 32.00 27.49
CA VAL A 392 -22.27 31.85 28.59
C VAL A 392 -21.06 32.73 28.27
N ALA A 393 -20.55 33.46 29.26
CA ALA A 393 -19.35 34.27 29.14
C ALA A 393 -18.53 34.25 30.44
N LEU A 394 -17.25 34.57 30.35
CA LEU A 394 -16.45 34.92 31.52
C LEU A 394 -16.94 36.24 32.12
N LYS A 395 -17.14 36.26 33.43
CA LYS A 395 -17.58 37.44 34.18
C LYS A 395 -16.52 38.55 34.17
N GLU A 396 -15.27 38.15 34.35
CA GLU A 396 -14.09 39.01 34.32
C GLU A 396 -13.04 38.38 33.38
N PRO A 397 -12.16 39.17 32.74
CA PRO A 397 -11.08 38.61 31.93
C PRO A 397 -10.21 37.66 32.76
N GLY A 398 -9.88 36.50 32.19
CA GLY A 398 -8.90 35.59 32.78
C GLY A 398 -7.49 35.93 32.30
N ASP A 399 -6.49 35.39 32.98
CA ASP A 399 -5.08 35.49 32.60
C ASP A 399 -4.39 34.12 32.57
N PHE A 400 -3.42 33.99 31.67
CA PHE A 400 -2.50 32.86 31.60
C PHE A 400 -1.09 33.42 31.32
N PHE A 401 -0.27 33.45 32.37
CA PHE A 401 1.00 34.18 32.39
C PHE A 401 0.82 35.67 32.06
N ASP A 402 1.34 36.13 30.93
CA ASP A 402 1.28 37.51 30.44
C ASP A 402 0.09 37.77 29.51
N LYS A 403 -0.68 36.72 29.18
CA LYS A 403 -1.79 36.81 28.21
C LYS A 403 -3.13 36.94 28.92
N VAL A 404 -3.89 37.96 28.54
CA VAL A 404 -5.25 38.21 29.04
C VAL A 404 -6.25 37.71 28.01
N TYR A 405 -7.33 37.06 28.48
CA TYR A 405 -8.38 36.55 27.62
C TYR A 405 -9.80 36.84 28.12
N THR A 406 -10.71 36.98 27.16
CA THR A 406 -12.16 36.94 27.39
C THR A 406 -12.79 35.93 26.45
N ALA A 407 -13.92 35.35 26.86
CA ALA A 407 -14.65 34.40 26.05
C ALA A 407 -16.15 34.53 26.28
N GLU A 408 -16.91 34.43 25.20
CA GLU A 408 -18.36 34.37 25.21
C GLU A 408 -18.86 33.40 24.15
N ILE A 409 -20.00 32.78 24.41
CA ILE A 409 -20.69 31.91 23.46
C ILE A 409 -22.20 32.13 23.53
N SER A 410 -22.83 32.11 22.37
CA SER A 410 -24.27 32.05 22.16
C SER A 410 -24.58 30.81 21.33
N PHE A 411 -25.60 30.06 21.72
CA PHE A 411 -25.95 28.81 21.06
C PHE A 411 -27.45 28.54 21.04
N ASP A 412 -27.91 27.92 19.96
CA ASP A 412 -29.26 27.42 19.70
C ASP A 412 -29.15 26.20 18.78
N VAL A 413 -28.66 25.09 19.32
CA VAL A 413 -28.20 23.91 18.56
C VAL A 413 -28.94 22.63 18.99
N PRO A 414 -29.13 21.67 18.07
CA PRO A 414 -29.53 20.32 18.48
C PRO A 414 -28.46 19.69 19.38
N VAL A 415 -28.89 18.86 20.31
CA VAL A 415 -28.00 18.12 21.20
C VAL A 415 -27.76 16.74 20.62
N LEU A 416 -26.50 16.43 20.34
CA LEU A 416 -26.07 15.12 19.89
C LEU A 416 -26.02 14.15 21.07
N THR A 417 -26.49 12.93 20.83
CA THR A 417 -26.43 11.82 21.77
C THR A 417 -25.78 10.63 21.06
N ARG A 418 -25.50 9.55 21.79
CA ARG A 418 -25.01 8.30 21.18
C ARG A 418 -25.91 7.76 20.06
N ASP A 419 -27.20 8.05 20.12
CA ASP A 419 -28.21 7.60 19.15
C ASP A 419 -28.35 8.56 17.97
N SER A 420 -27.68 9.71 17.99
CA SER A 420 -27.68 10.66 16.89
C SER A 420 -26.95 10.10 15.67
N THR A 421 -27.41 10.50 14.50
CA THR A 421 -26.73 10.27 13.22
C THR A 421 -25.85 11.47 12.88
N PRO A 422 -24.62 11.26 12.38
CA PRO A 422 -23.74 12.35 11.98
C PRO A 422 -24.37 13.18 10.87
N ALA A 423 -24.29 14.50 11.00
CA ALA A 423 -24.70 15.44 9.96
C ALA A 423 -23.73 15.36 8.79
N LYS A 424 -24.26 15.03 7.60
CA LYS A 424 -23.48 15.00 6.35
C LYS A 424 -23.16 16.42 5.89
N GLN A 425 -21.89 16.77 5.85
CA GLN A 425 -21.39 18.09 5.45
C GLN A 425 -21.35 18.26 3.93
N LEU A 426 -21.11 17.17 3.18
CA LEU A 426 -21.11 17.22 1.71
C LEU A 426 -22.52 17.14 1.12
N ALA A 427 -23.52 16.70 1.90
CA ALA A 427 -24.90 16.59 1.47
C ALA A 427 -25.52 17.97 1.23
N GLY A 428 -25.59 18.39 -0.04
CA GLY A 428 -26.15 19.69 -0.44
C GLY A 428 -25.11 20.80 -0.63
N ALA A 429 -23.84 20.54 -0.35
CA ALA A 429 -22.74 21.45 -0.70
C ALA A 429 -22.65 21.60 -2.24
N PRO A 430 -22.41 22.81 -2.76
CA PRO A 430 -22.21 23.00 -4.20
C PRO A 430 -20.99 22.20 -4.68
N LYS A 431 -21.06 21.69 -5.91
CA LYS A 431 -19.88 21.10 -6.57
C LYS A 431 -18.85 22.21 -6.80
N LEU A 432 -17.59 21.90 -6.54
CA LEU A 432 -16.48 22.81 -6.74
C LEU A 432 -15.66 22.38 -7.97
N PRO A 433 -15.08 23.33 -8.73
CA PRO A 433 -14.16 22.98 -9.80
C PRO A 433 -12.85 22.46 -9.20
N ASN A 434 -12.24 21.48 -9.89
CA ASN A 434 -10.85 21.08 -9.65
C ASN A 434 -9.93 22.11 -10.29
N SER A 435 -9.29 22.94 -9.48
CA SER A 435 -8.39 23.99 -9.95
C SER A 435 -7.39 24.38 -8.88
N GLY A 436 -6.19 24.76 -9.29
CA GLY A 436 -5.18 25.27 -8.39
C GLY A 436 -4.31 26.31 -9.08
N LYS A 437 -3.89 27.32 -8.31
CA LYS A 437 -2.95 28.35 -8.73
C LYS A 437 -1.85 28.45 -7.70
N LEU A 438 -0.61 28.27 -8.14
CA LEU A 438 0.59 28.53 -7.33
C LEU A 438 1.31 29.73 -7.93
N THR A 439 1.67 30.70 -7.10
CA THR A 439 2.58 31.78 -7.46
C THR A 439 3.87 31.60 -6.65
N LEU A 440 5.02 31.57 -7.32
CA LEU A 440 6.35 31.44 -6.69
C LEU A 440 7.35 32.31 -7.46
N GLY A 441 8.07 33.19 -6.77
CA GLY A 441 9.12 34.02 -7.39
C GLY A 441 8.62 34.86 -8.57
N GLY A 442 7.36 35.31 -8.52
CA GLY A 442 6.71 36.06 -9.60
C GLY A 442 6.19 35.23 -10.78
N ARG A 443 6.44 33.92 -10.82
CA ARG A 443 5.85 32.98 -11.80
C ARG A 443 4.56 32.40 -11.27
N THR A 444 3.63 32.06 -12.18
CA THR A 444 2.35 31.43 -11.84
C THR A 444 2.24 30.08 -12.55
N TYR A 445 1.91 29.03 -11.79
CA TYR A 445 1.66 27.67 -12.25
C TYR A 445 0.17 27.36 -12.13
N ASN A 446 -0.39 26.75 -13.17
CA ASN A 446 -1.78 26.30 -13.17
C ASN A 446 -1.84 24.81 -12.84
N LEU A 447 -2.35 24.47 -11.67
CA LEU A 447 -2.39 23.12 -11.12
C LEU A 447 -3.79 22.53 -11.33
N SER A 448 -4.10 22.18 -12.57
CA SER A 448 -5.46 21.77 -12.98
C SER A 448 -5.79 20.28 -12.74
N HIS A 449 -4.80 19.47 -12.34
CA HIS A 449 -4.99 18.06 -12.06
C HIS A 449 -5.01 17.83 -10.55
N VAL A 450 -5.99 17.06 -10.07
CA VAL A 450 -6.19 16.82 -8.63
C VAL A 450 -6.38 15.34 -8.40
N VAL A 451 -5.66 14.78 -7.44
CA VAL A 451 -5.81 13.40 -6.99
C VAL A 451 -5.81 13.36 -5.47
N ALA A 452 -6.78 12.64 -4.89
CA ALA A 452 -6.84 12.39 -3.45
C ALA A 452 -6.65 10.90 -3.17
N TYR A 453 -5.83 10.54 -2.17
CA TYR A 453 -5.58 9.13 -1.80
C TYR A 453 -5.16 9.00 -0.33
N PRO A 454 -5.43 7.84 0.31
CA PRO A 454 -4.99 7.58 1.67
C PRO A 454 -3.48 7.38 1.74
N VAL A 455 -2.87 7.90 2.80
CA VAL A 455 -1.46 7.72 3.15
C VAL A 455 -1.32 7.51 4.66
N MET A 456 -0.22 6.90 5.08
CA MET A 456 0.21 6.88 6.47
C MET A 456 1.29 7.96 6.65
N PHE A 457 1.11 8.85 7.62
CA PHE A 457 2.10 9.88 7.94
C PHE A 457 2.41 9.80 9.44
N PHE A 458 3.62 9.38 9.80
CA PHE A 458 3.98 9.05 11.20
C PHE A 458 2.96 8.14 11.88
N ASP A 459 2.57 7.05 11.20
CA ASP A 459 1.55 6.08 11.63
C ASP A 459 0.11 6.62 11.76
N ASP A 460 -0.11 7.91 11.49
CA ASP A 460 -1.45 8.47 11.43
C ASP A 460 -2.05 8.30 10.03
N PRO A 461 -3.28 7.77 9.92
CA PRO A 461 -3.99 7.70 8.64
C PRO A 461 -4.39 9.12 8.21
N MET A 462 -3.87 9.54 7.06
CA MET A 462 -4.14 10.84 6.45
C MET A 462 -4.69 10.66 5.04
N THR A 463 -5.26 11.71 4.48
CA THR A 463 -5.57 11.82 3.06
C THR A 463 -4.62 12.81 2.40
N ALA A 464 -3.83 12.35 1.44
CA ALA A 464 -3.04 13.21 0.58
C ALA A 464 -3.91 13.75 -0.55
N ILE A 465 -3.94 15.08 -0.71
CA ILE A 465 -4.58 15.77 -1.84
C ILE A 465 -3.50 16.48 -2.63
N VAL A 466 -3.26 16.03 -3.86
CA VAL A 466 -2.19 16.53 -4.74
C VAL A 466 -2.79 17.31 -5.90
N PHE A 467 -2.44 18.58 -6.00
CA PHE A 467 -2.70 19.46 -7.13
C PHE A 467 -1.44 19.54 -7.98
N SER A 468 -1.53 19.25 -9.28
CA SER A 468 -0.36 19.24 -10.16
C SER A 468 -0.61 19.90 -11.50
N GLU A 469 0.46 20.42 -12.10
CA GLU A 469 0.41 21.04 -13.43
C GLU A 469 0.12 20.03 -14.55
N ARG A 470 0.52 18.76 -14.36
CA ARG A 470 0.29 17.65 -15.29
C ARG A 470 -0.32 16.45 -14.56
N PRO A 471 -1.04 15.53 -15.25
CA PRO A 471 -1.58 14.35 -14.61
C PRO A 471 -0.50 13.50 -13.95
N LEU A 472 -0.76 13.02 -12.74
CA LEU A 472 0.10 12.08 -12.05
C LEU A 472 0.10 10.71 -12.76
N ASN A 473 1.18 9.94 -12.60
CA ASN A 473 1.29 8.56 -13.05
C ASN A 473 0.42 7.63 -12.19
N MET A 474 -0.85 7.52 -12.61
CA MET A 474 -1.86 6.71 -11.93
C MET A 474 -1.49 5.23 -11.81
N ASN A 475 -0.71 4.67 -12.74
CA ASN A 475 -0.25 3.28 -12.64
C ASN A 475 0.71 3.10 -11.46
N LYS A 476 1.66 4.04 -11.29
CA LYS A 476 2.60 4.02 -10.17
C LYS A 476 1.90 4.30 -8.85
N LEU A 477 1.00 5.29 -8.82
CA LEU A 477 0.25 5.64 -7.60
C LEU A 477 -0.66 4.50 -7.15
N THR A 478 -1.49 3.96 -8.06
CA THR A 478 -2.42 2.87 -7.73
C THR A 478 -1.70 1.60 -7.30
N ALA A 479 -0.56 1.26 -7.93
CA ALA A 479 0.27 0.13 -7.50
C ALA A 479 0.89 0.32 -6.11
N ALA A 480 0.98 1.57 -5.64
CA ALA A 480 1.53 1.93 -4.34
C ALA A 480 0.45 2.03 -3.24
N LEU A 481 -0.83 2.24 -3.58
CA LEU A 481 -1.92 2.40 -2.61
C LEU A 481 -1.99 1.23 -1.62
N GLY A 482 -2.18 1.55 -0.34
CA GLY A 482 -2.20 0.59 0.76
C GLY A 482 -0.81 0.01 1.11
N ARG A 483 0.27 0.61 0.59
CA ARG A 483 1.67 0.28 0.91
C ARG A 483 2.39 1.57 1.33
N PRO A 484 3.48 1.47 2.12
CA PRO A 484 4.32 2.63 2.46
C PRO A 484 4.80 3.45 1.24
N ALA A 485 4.93 2.78 0.08
CA ALA A 485 5.32 3.44 -1.17
C ALA A 485 4.30 4.49 -1.67
N ALA A 486 3.03 4.46 -1.23
CA ALA A 486 2.08 5.54 -1.53
C ALA A 486 2.42 6.81 -0.76
N ASP A 487 2.96 6.66 0.45
CA ASP A 487 3.32 7.77 1.34
C ASP A 487 4.48 8.56 0.72
N ASP A 488 5.43 7.84 0.12
CA ASP A 488 6.59 8.35 -0.64
C ASP A 488 6.27 8.75 -2.09
N TYR A 489 5.02 8.69 -2.53
CA TYR A 489 4.67 9.01 -3.91
C TYR A 489 4.97 10.47 -4.22
N PHE A 490 5.88 10.68 -5.18
CA PHE A 490 6.31 12.00 -5.62
C PHE A 490 6.64 12.02 -7.11
N GLU A 491 6.33 13.14 -7.76
CA GLU A 491 6.75 13.47 -9.12
C GLU A 491 7.37 14.87 -9.15
N PHE A 492 8.46 15.02 -9.90
CA PHE A 492 9.16 16.29 -10.08
C PHE A 492 8.44 17.21 -11.06
N ILE A 493 7.20 17.56 -10.75
CA ILE A 493 6.34 18.47 -11.51
C ILE A 493 5.82 19.55 -10.57
N PRO A 494 5.54 20.78 -11.05
CA PRO A 494 4.91 21.79 -10.21
C PRO A 494 3.65 21.24 -9.54
N GLN A 495 3.66 21.20 -8.21
CA GLN A 495 2.59 20.60 -7.43
C GLN A 495 2.48 21.18 -6.02
N ILE A 496 1.27 21.06 -5.47
CA ILE A 496 0.94 21.29 -4.06
C ILE A 496 0.36 19.98 -3.52
N LYS A 497 0.92 19.46 -2.43
CA LYS A 497 0.41 18.31 -1.67
C LYS A 497 -0.06 18.80 -0.30
N LEU A 498 -1.33 18.58 -0.01
CA LEU A 498 -1.93 18.80 1.31
C LEU A 498 -2.11 17.44 1.98
N LEU A 499 -1.72 17.32 3.25
CA LEU A 499 -2.08 16.18 4.09
C LEU A 499 -3.23 16.59 5.00
N VAL A 500 -4.32 15.82 4.96
CA VAL A 500 -5.55 16.08 5.70
C VAL A 500 -5.77 14.95 6.70
N ASP A 501 -5.95 15.28 7.98
CA ASP A 501 -6.19 14.32 9.05
C ASP A 501 -7.62 13.76 9.07
N ALA A 502 -7.89 12.85 10.01
CA ALA A 502 -9.17 12.18 10.13
C ALA A 502 -10.32 13.15 10.48
N GLU A 503 -9.99 14.27 11.12
CA GLU A 503 -10.86 15.37 11.54
C GLU A 503 -11.01 16.45 10.45
N ASP A 504 -10.49 16.18 9.25
CA ASP A 504 -10.48 17.03 8.08
C ASP A 504 -9.55 18.28 8.18
N ASN A 505 -8.63 18.36 9.14
CA ASN A 505 -7.68 19.47 9.22
C ASN A 505 -6.47 19.25 8.31
N VAL A 506 -5.98 20.31 7.67
CA VAL A 506 -4.74 20.23 6.89
C VAL A 506 -3.54 20.28 7.84
N SER A 507 -2.91 19.14 8.07
CA SER A 507 -1.78 18.98 8.99
C SER A 507 -0.43 19.35 8.35
N SER A 508 -0.32 19.24 7.02
CA SER A 508 0.92 19.53 6.30
C SER A 508 0.67 20.05 4.88
N LEU A 509 1.50 21.01 4.46
CA LEU A 509 1.58 21.52 3.10
C LEU A 509 3.00 21.31 2.57
N SER A 510 3.08 20.70 1.38
CA SER A 510 4.31 20.55 0.61
C SER A 510 4.14 21.12 -0.79
N ILE A 511 5.07 21.96 -1.23
CA ILE A 511 5.09 22.55 -2.56
C ILE A 511 6.40 22.17 -3.24
N TRP A 512 6.30 21.75 -4.50
CA TRP A 512 7.45 21.59 -5.38
C TRP A 512 7.25 22.43 -6.64
N ALA A 513 8.13 23.40 -6.90
CA ALA A 513 8.17 24.19 -8.14
C ALA A 513 9.53 24.87 -8.30
N ASP A 514 10.01 25.04 -9.54
CA ASP A 514 11.31 25.67 -9.84
C ASP A 514 12.50 25.07 -9.06
N ASN A 515 12.50 23.75 -8.86
CA ASN A 515 13.48 23.01 -8.04
C ASN A 515 13.55 23.45 -6.56
N ASN A 516 12.55 24.18 -6.08
CA ASN A 516 12.36 24.47 -4.67
C ASN A 516 11.38 23.47 -4.06
N SER A 517 11.75 22.95 -2.89
CA SER A 517 10.88 22.18 -2.02
C SER A 517 10.53 23.04 -0.81
N ILE A 518 9.25 23.39 -0.67
CA ILE A 518 8.76 24.26 0.40
C ILE A 518 7.81 23.44 1.26
N GLY A 519 8.15 23.27 2.53
CA GLY A 519 7.27 22.71 3.55
C GLY A 519 6.76 23.81 4.47
N SER A 520 5.47 23.80 4.79
CA SER A 520 4.89 24.71 5.78
C SER A 520 3.67 24.05 6.44
N ASN A 521 3.32 24.52 7.64
CA ASN A 521 2.07 24.21 8.33
C ASN A 521 1.40 25.51 8.84
N SER A 522 1.78 26.66 8.29
CA SER A 522 1.35 27.98 8.77
C SER A 522 0.72 28.83 7.67
N ASN A 523 -0.12 29.78 8.08
CA ASN A 523 -0.80 30.76 7.20
C ASN A 523 -1.73 30.12 6.15
N LEU A 524 -2.51 29.12 6.56
CA LEU A 524 -3.46 28.42 5.70
C LEU A 524 -4.91 28.72 6.13
N ASP A 525 -5.73 29.16 5.19
CA ASP A 525 -7.19 29.12 5.31
C ASP A 525 -7.70 27.92 4.50
N ASP A 526 -8.32 26.93 5.13
CA ASP A 526 -8.94 25.81 4.45
C ASP A 526 -10.38 25.55 4.88
N ALA A 527 -11.14 24.97 3.96
CA ALA A 527 -12.50 24.46 4.17
C ALA A 527 -12.64 23.08 3.53
N ILE A 528 -11.59 22.25 3.65
CA ILE A 528 -11.59 20.89 3.08
C ILE A 528 -12.42 19.97 3.99
N VAL A 529 -13.29 19.18 3.37
CA VAL A 529 -14.11 18.16 4.03
C VAL A 529 -13.90 16.83 3.31
N ILE A 530 -13.73 15.75 4.09
CA ILE A 530 -13.59 14.39 3.57
C ILE A 530 -14.69 13.52 4.17
N GLU A 531 -15.66 13.16 3.34
CA GLU A 531 -16.84 12.42 3.75
C GLU A 531 -17.23 11.40 2.67
N ASP A 532 -17.61 10.20 3.10
CA ASP A 532 -18.06 9.11 2.22
C ASP A 532 -17.10 8.80 1.05
N GLY A 533 -15.78 8.84 1.28
CA GLY A 533 -14.78 8.57 0.24
C GLY A 533 -14.61 9.68 -0.78
N ARG A 534 -15.03 10.92 -0.46
CA ARG A 534 -14.92 12.08 -1.34
C ARG A 534 -14.34 13.27 -0.60
N ALA A 535 -13.38 13.94 -1.22
CA ALA A 535 -12.78 15.17 -0.72
C ALA A 535 -13.32 16.37 -1.50
N ARG A 536 -13.79 17.39 -0.78
CA ARG A 536 -14.28 18.64 -1.37
C ARG A 536 -13.92 19.84 -0.51
N GLY A 537 -13.53 20.93 -1.14
CA GLY A 537 -13.34 22.20 -0.45
C GLY A 537 -12.36 23.11 -1.17
N THR A 538 -11.93 24.13 -0.45
CA THR A 538 -10.92 25.09 -0.90
C THR A 538 -9.81 25.19 0.12
N ALA A 539 -8.59 25.48 -0.32
CA ALA A 539 -7.50 25.87 0.55
C ALA A 539 -6.70 26.99 -0.09
N ARG A 540 -6.24 27.95 0.71
CA ARG A 540 -5.44 29.08 0.24
C ARG A 540 -4.52 29.58 1.34
N MET A 541 -3.49 30.32 0.96
CA MET A 541 -2.69 31.02 1.95
C MET A 541 -3.44 32.26 2.47
N SER A 542 -3.50 32.42 3.79
CA SER A 542 -4.11 33.59 4.45
C SER A 542 -3.31 34.87 4.20
N LYS A 543 -1.99 34.72 4.02
CA LYS A 543 -1.07 35.74 3.51
C LYS A 543 0.08 35.09 2.73
N PRO A 544 0.68 35.77 1.74
CA PRO A 544 1.89 35.29 1.09
C PRO A 544 3.01 35.03 2.11
N ALA A 545 3.84 34.02 1.84
CA ALA A 545 5.00 33.68 2.66
C ALA A 545 6.29 33.79 1.84
N GLU A 546 7.42 33.81 2.54
CA GLU A 546 8.76 33.87 1.94
C GLU A 546 9.46 32.52 2.08
N PHE A 547 10.19 32.13 1.04
CA PHE A 547 11.10 31.01 1.03
C PHE A 547 12.34 31.40 0.23
N LEU A 548 13.50 31.44 0.90
CA LEU A 548 14.72 32.05 0.37
C LEU A 548 14.43 33.48 -0.11
N ASP A 549 14.88 33.85 -1.32
CA ASP A 549 14.68 35.17 -1.92
C ASP A 549 13.36 35.26 -2.72
N SER A 550 12.43 34.33 -2.53
CA SER A 550 11.18 34.25 -3.29
C SER A 550 9.94 34.29 -2.40
N THR A 551 8.93 35.03 -2.83
CA THR A 551 7.58 34.97 -2.24
C THR A 551 6.76 33.88 -2.91
N TYR A 552 5.88 33.25 -2.13
CA TYR A 552 4.92 32.30 -2.65
C TYR A 552 3.52 32.47 -2.06
N SER A 553 2.52 32.12 -2.86
CA SER A 553 1.12 32.05 -2.48
C SER A 553 0.38 31.00 -3.31
N PHE A 554 -0.70 30.44 -2.78
CA PHE A 554 -1.56 29.57 -3.56
C PHE A 554 -3.03 29.69 -3.20
N GLU A 555 -3.87 29.24 -4.12
CA GLU A 555 -5.30 29.03 -3.95
C GLU A 555 -5.70 27.77 -4.73
N VAL A 556 -6.42 26.87 -4.09
CA VAL A 556 -6.88 25.60 -4.65
C VAL A 556 -8.34 25.32 -4.32
N SER A 557 -9.01 24.59 -5.20
CA SER A 557 -10.40 24.16 -5.12
C SER A 557 -10.51 22.73 -5.63
N LEU A 558 -11.24 21.86 -4.92
CA LEU A 558 -11.40 20.46 -5.28
C LEU A 558 -12.81 19.92 -5.04
N ASP A 559 -13.16 18.91 -5.81
CA ASP A 559 -14.30 18.02 -5.64
C ASP A 559 -13.96 16.67 -6.30
N VAL A 560 -13.22 15.81 -5.59
CA VAL A 560 -12.67 14.55 -6.11
C VAL A 560 -12.97 13.37 -5.20
N ASP A 561 -13.08 12.17 -5.78
CA ASP A 561 -13.16 10.94 -5.01
C ASP A 561 -11.77 10.56 -4.46
N VAL A 562 -11.74 10.00 -3.26
CA VAL A 562 -10.53 9.51 -2.60
C VAL A 562 -10.24 8.10 -3.10
N LEU A 563 -9.10 7.91 -3.76
CA LEU A 563 -8.73 6.62 -4.34
C LEU A 563 -8.68 5.52 -3.28
N GLY A 564 -9.21 4.34 -3.60
CA GLY A 564 -9.15 3.16 -2.73
C GLY A 564 -10.15 3.18 -1.55
N GLN A 565 -10.97 4.21 -1.39
CA GLN A 565 -12.08 4.19 -0.42
C GLN A 565 -13.41 3.83 -1.10
N LYS A 566 -14.22 2.98 -0.44
CA LYS A 566 -15.58 2.67 -0.89
C LYS A 566 -16.48 3.88 -0.61
N THR A 567 -17.05 4.47 -1.65
CA THR A 567 -18.08 5.49 -1.54
C THR A 567 -19.38 4.85 -1.04
N SER A 568 -19.86 5.27 0.14
CA SER A 568 -21.01 4.67 0.84
C SER A 568 -22.37 4.98 0.21
N ALA A 569 -22.43 5.60 -0.96
CA ALA A 569 -23.68 5.92 -1.62
C ALA A 569 -23.77 5.18 -2.96
N THR A 570 -24.57 4.11 -2.98
CA THR A 570 -25.27 3.66 -4.18
C THR A 570 -26.19 4.80 -4.62
N ARG A 571 -25.66 5.71 -5.43
CA ARG A 571 -26.45 6.71 -6.15
C ARG A 571 -26.48 6.31 -7.60
N GLU A 572 -27.68 6.23 -8.16
CA GLU A 572 -27.87 6.32 -9.61
C GLU A 572 -27.01 7.49 -10.13
N PRO A 573 -26.05 7.23 -11.02
CA PRO A 573 -25.09 8.24 -11.40
C PRO A 573 -25.77 9.27 -12.31
N VAL A 574 -26.08 10.46 -11.77
CA VAL A 574 -26.34 11.66 -12.57
C VAL A 574 -24.99 12.10 -13.17
N GLY A 575 -24.66 11.51 -14.32
CA GLY A 575 -23.38 11.62 -15.02
C GLY A 575 -22.89 10.31 -15.67
N GLY A 576 -23.56 9.19 -15.40
CA GLY A 576 -23.15 7.85 -15.84
C GLY A 576 -21.89 7.34 -15.13
N LEU A 577 -21.52 6.08 -15.35
CA LEU A 577 -20.36 5.46 -14.70
C LEU A 577 -19.04 6.15 -15.12
N PRO A 578 -18.08 6.40 -14.23
CA PRO A 578 -16.74 6.86 -14.59
C PRO A 578 -15.92 5.72 -15.22
N ALA A 579 -14.84 6.06 -15.94
CA ALA A 579 -14.04 5.12 -16.73
C ALA A 579 -12.61 4.98 -16.21
N ASP A 580 -12.21 3.74 -15.94
CA ASP A 580 -10.81 3.30 -15.89
C ASP A 580 -10.32 2.94 -17.30
N SER A 581 -9.00 2.82 -17.45
CA SER A 581 -8.34 2.41 -18.69
C SER A 581 -7.79 1.00 -18.57
N TYR A 582 -8.17 0.11 -19.51
CA TYR A 582 -7.48 -1.16 -19.70
C TYR A 582 -7.19 -1.37 -21.18
N ASP A 583 -5.90 -1.50 -21.53
CA ASP A 583 -5.45 -1.69 -22.92
C ASP A 583 -6.02 -0.63 -23.89
N ALA A 584 -6.06 0.63 -23.44
CA ALA A 584 -6.62 1.78 -24.15
C ALA A 584 -8.13 1.69 -24.47
N LEU A 585 -8.87 0.80 -23.79
CA LEU A 585 -10.32 0.74 -23.83
C LEU A 585 -10.93 1.16 -22.48
N PRO A 586 -12.12 1.78 -22.49
CA PRO A 586 -12.80 2.19 -21.27
C PRO A 586 -13.39 0.98 -20.54
N VAL A 587 -13.13 0.90 -19.24
CA VAL A 587 -13.76 -0.06 -18.32
C VAL A 587 -14.47 0.75 -17.22
N PRO A 588 -15.70 0.42 -16.79
CA PRO A 588 -16.34 1.13 -15.69
C PRO A 588 -15.46 1.11 -14.43
N GLN A 589 -15.33 2.25 -13.77
CA GLN A 589 -14.63 2.34 -12.50
C GLN A 589 -15.40 1.56 -11.42
N GLY A 590 -14.67 0.88 -10.53
CA GLY A 590 -15.26 -0.04 -9.55
C GLY A 590 -15.53 -1.45 -10.11
N HIS A 591 -14.88 -1.80 -11.22
CA HIS A 591 -14.93 -3.14 -11.77
C HIS A 591 -14.17 -4.16 -10.89
N GLU A 592 -14.59 -5.41 -10.92
CA GLU A 592 -13.97 -6.52 -10.23
C GLU A 592 -13.56 -7.62 -11.22
N GLY A 593 -12.42 -8.27 -10.96
CA GLY A 593 -12.04 -9.50 -11.67
C GLY A 593 -11.69 -9.33 -13.15
N ILE A 594 -10.84 -8.36 -13.53
CA ILE A 594 -10.34 -8.26 -14.91
C ILE A 594 -9.57 -9.52 -15.31
N GLN A 595 -10.01 -10.12 -16.41
CA GLN A 595 -9.31 -11.18 -17.13
C GLN A 595 -9.11 -10.74 -18.57
N ALA A 596 -7.93 -11.00 -19.13
CA ALA A 596 -7.64 -10.70 -20.52
C ALA A 596 -6.93 -11.87 -21.18
N GLU A 597 -7.37 -12.19 -22.39
CA GLU A 597 -6.80 -13.25 -23.22
C GLU A 597 -6.88 -12.87 -24.71
N GLY A 598 -6.13 -13.59 -25.56
CA GLY A 598 -6.26 -13.43 -27.00
C GLY A 598 -4.95 -13.60 -27.77
N SER A 599 -4.92 -13.00 -28.95
CA SER A 599 -3.83 -13.00 -29.91
C SER A 599 -3.38 -11.55 -30.20
N PRO A 600 -2.30 -11.35 -30.98
CA PRO A 600 -1.92 -10.02 -31.46
C PRO A 600 -2.99 -9.31 -32.31
N PHE A 601 -4.01 -10.03 -32.82
CA PHE A 601 -5.04 -9.49 -33.71
C PHE A 601 -6.45 -9.48 -33.10
N ARG A 602 -6.64 -10.18 -31.97
CA ARG A 602 -7.91 -10.27 -31.26
C ARG A 602 -7.65 -10.29 -29.77
N LYS A 603 -8.30 -9.39 -29.02
CA LYS A 603 -8.22 -9.39 -27.56
C LYS A 603 -9.61 -9.53 -26.96
N VAL A 604 -9.69 -10.25 -25.86
CA VAL A 604 -10.89 -10.41 -25.04
C VAL A 604 -10.58 -9.88 -23.66
N ILE A 605 -11.42 -8.98 -23.16
CA ILE A 605 -11.35 -8.46 -21.80
C ILE A 605 -12.67 -8.81 -21.13
N GLN A 606 -12.61 -9.47 -19.98
CA GLN A 606 -13.77 -9.82 -19.18
C GLN A 606 -13.65 -9.20 -17.79
N THR A 607 -14.75 -8.66 -17.28
CA THR A 607 -14.81 -8.05 -15.94
C THR A 607 -16.26 -7.96 -15.47
N THR A 608 -16.49 -7.61 -14.21
CA THR A 608 -17.82 -7.33 -13.66
C THR A 608 -17.85 -5.95 -13.03
N VAL A 609 -19.01 -5.31 -12.95
CA VAL A 609 -19.20 -4.05 -12.20
C VAL A 609 -20.55 -4.08 -11.49
N ALA A 610 -20.59 -3.58 -10.25
CA ALA A 610 -21.82 -3.37 -9.49
C ALA A 610 -22.58 -2.15 -10.03
N ALA A 611 -23.25 -2.32 -11.17
CA ALA A 611 -24.09 -1.33 -11.80
C ALA A 611 -25.14 -1.99 -12.72
N ASP A 612 -26.28 -1.32 -12.86
CA ASP A 612 -27.38 -1.77 -13.73
C ASP A 612 -26.97 -1.79 -15.21
N LEU A 613 -27.56 -2.73 -15.96
CA LEU A 613 -27.28 -2.95 -17.38
C LEU A 613 -27.41 -1.66 -18.21
N ASP A 614 -28.46 -0.87 -17.98
CA ASP A 614 -28.71 0.38 -18.71
C ASP A 614 -27.61 1.42 -18.43
N ALA A 615 -27.13 1.51 -17.19
CA ALA A 615 -26.04 2.41 -16.82
C ALA A 615 -24.70 2.02 -17.48
N VAL A 616 -24.46 0.72 -17.67
CA VAL A 616 -23.27 0.19 -18.35
C VAL A 616 -23.38 0.35 -19.87
N VAL A 617 -24.57 0.22 -20.46
CA VAL A 617 -24.80 0.56 -21.88
C VAL A 617 -24.49 2.04 -22.14
N ASP A 618 -25.04 2.93 -21.32
CA ASP A 618 -24.82 4.37 -21.44
C ASP A 618 -23.36 4.76 -21.20
N PHE A 619 -22.68 4.05 -20.30
CA PHE A 619 -21.24 4.16 -20.13
C PHE A 619 -20.48 3.93 -21.43
N TYR A 620 -20.68 2.79 -22.07
CA TYR A 620 -19.91 2.43 -23.27
C TYR A 620 -20.17 3.37 -24.43
N ARG A 621 -21.42 3.76 -24.66
CA ARG A 621 -21.77 4.74 -25.70
C ARG A 621 -21.07 6.07 -25.48
N ARG A 622 -21.11 6.57 -24.23
CA ARG A 622 -20.57 7.89 -23.89
C ARG A 622 -19.04 7.90 -23.92
N GLN A 623 -18.40 6.88 -23.37
CA GLN A 623 -16.94 6.80 -23.32
C GLN A 623 -16.37 6.57 -24.72
N LEU A 624 -16.83 5.55 -25.46
CA LEU A 624 -16.29 5.27 -26.79
C LEU A 624 -16.64 6.39 -27.81
N GLY A 625 -17.78 7.06 -27.63
CA GLY A 625 -18.17 8.22 -28.43
C GLY A 625 -17.44 9.54 -28.09
N SER A 626 -16.72 9.62 -26.97
CA SER A 626 -16.04 10.86 -26.55
C SER A 626 -14.77 11.17 -27.37
N GLY A 627 -14.22 10.17 -28.07
CA GLY A 627 -12.94 10.26 -28.78
C GLY A 627 -11.71 10.14 -27.89
N GLN A 628 -11.85 10.13 -26.56
CA GLN A 628 -10.74 9.95 -25.60
C GLN A 628 -10.02 8.61 -25.77
N TRP A 629 -10.74 7.58 -26.20
CA TRP A 629 -10.29 6.19 -26.30
C TRP A 629 -9.94 5.79 -27.74
N GLY A 630 -9.69 6.80 -28.59
CA GLY A 630 -9.74 6.66 -30.04
C GLY A 630 -11.14 6.94 -30.58
N LYS A 631 -11.23 7.23 -31.88
CA LYS A 631 -12.52 7.52 -32.54
C LYS A 631 -13.25 6.21 -32.82
N TRP A 632 -14.24 5.88 -31.99
CA TRP A 632 -15.10 4.71 -32.15
C TRP A 632 -16.51 5.13 -32.57
N ASP A 633 -17.00 4.57 -33.66
CA ASP A 633 -18.34 4.81 -34.20
C ASP A 633 -19.22 3.58 -33.94
N GLU A 634 -20.32 3.73 -33.19
CA GLU A 634 -21.28 2.63 -32.94
C GLU A 634 -22.03 2.27 -34.23
N THR A 635 -22.10 0.98 -34.53
CA THR A 635 -22.98 0.45 -35.59
C THR A 635 -24.35 0.16 -34.98
N VAL A 636 -25.15 1.22 -34.81
CA VAL A 636 -26.43 1.18 -34.06
C VAL A 636 -27.40 0.11 -34.59
N ALA A 637 -27.37 -0.18 -35.90
CA ALA A 637 -28.21 -1.22 -36.50
C ALA A 637 -27.91 -2.65 -36.00
N ASP A 638 -26.69 -2.89 -35.50
CA ASP A 638 -26.25 -4.17 -34.97
C ASP A 638 -26.42 -4.28 -33.45
N ALA A 639 -26.85 -3.19 -32.79
CA ALA A 639 -27.08 -3.19 -31.35
C ALA A 639 -28.26 -4.09 -31.00
N LYS A 640 -28.05 -5.01 -30.06
CA LYS A 640 -29.09 -5.90 -29.53
C LYS A 640 -29.17 -5.67 -28.03
N ILE A 641 -30.28 -5.09 -27.56
CA ILE A 641 -30.48 -4.78 -26.15
C ILE A 641 -31.81 -5.40 -25.73
N ASP A 642 -31.78 -6.20 -24.68
CA ASP A 642 -32.95 -6.76 -24.01
C ASP A 642 -32.89 -6.50 -22.49
N ARG A 643 -33.80 -7.08 -21.71
CA ARG A 643 -33.89 -6.84 -20.26
C ARG A 643 -32.70 -7.38 -19.45
N GLN A 644 -31.97 -8.35 -19.97
CA GLN A 644 -30.91 -9.07 -19.24
C GLN A 644 -29.56 -9.02 -19.95
N SER A 645 -29.50 -8.59 -21.21
CA SER A 645 -28.27 -8.53 -21.96
C SER A 645 -28.26 -7.39 -22.97
N ALA A 646 -27.04 -6.93 -23.30
CA ALA A 646 -26.81 -5.99 -24.38
C ALA A 646 -25.57 -6.39 -25.19
N SER A 647 -25.59 -6.15 -26.49
CA SER A 647 -24.46 -6.31 -27.39
C SER A 647 -24.33 -5.05 -28.23
N LEU A 648 -23.23 -4.33 -28.06
CA LEU A 648 -22.89 -3.10 -28.80
C LEU A 648 -21.70 -3.39 -29.72
N THR A 649 -21.74 -2.88 -30.94
CA THR A 649 -20.66 -3.04 -31.92
C THR A 649 -20.15 -1.68 -32.35
N PHE A 650 -18.84 -1.51 -32.33
CA PHE A 650 -18.14 -0.27 -32.69
C PHE A 650 -17.09 -0.54 -33.76
N THR A 651 -16.85 0.44 -34.62
CA THR A 651 -15.74 0.47 -35.57
C THR A 651 -14.80 1.62 -35.20
N GLY A 652 -13.50 1.37 -35.15
CA GLY A 652 -12.52 2.34 -34.71
C GLY A 652 -11.14 2.18 -35.36
N PRO A 653 -10.09 2.83 -34.81
CA PRO A 653 -8.82 3.07 -35.51
C PRO A 653 -8.05 1.81 -35.93
N GLY A 654 -8.20 0.70 -35.20
CA GLY A 654 -7.57 -0.59 -35.52
C GLY A 654 -8.53 -1.63 -36.12
N GLY A 655 -9.84 -1.42 -36.07
CA GLY A 655 -10.83 -2.41 -36.50
C GLY A 655 -12.10 -2.39 -35.65
N GLY A 656 -12.65 -3.57 -35.37
CA GLY A 656 -13.94 -3.70 -34.68
C GLY A 656 -13.80 -3.94 -33.18
N LEU A 657 -14.77 -3.44 -32.41
CA LEU A 657 -14.93 -3.73 -30.99
C LEU A 657 -16.38 -4.19 -30.75
N THR A 658 -16.56 -5.33 -30.11
CA THR A 658 -17.87 -5.78 -29.64
C THR A 658 -17.88 -5.76 -28.11
N VAL A 659 -18.87 -5.11 -27.51
CA VAL A 659 -19.10 -5.09 -26.07
C VAL A 659 -20.35 -5.90 -25.77
N GLN A 660 -20.18 -7.01 -25.07
CA GLN A 660 -21.27 -7.87 -24.62
C GLN A 660 -21.46 -7.67 -23.12
N LEU A 661 -22.70 -7.43 -22.73
CA LEU A 661 -23.12 -7.12 -21.37
C LEU A 661 -24.19 -8.12 -20.95
N ALA A 662 -24.08 -8.64 -19.73
CA ALA A 662 -25.09 -9.51 -19.14
C ALA A 662 -25.40 -9.03 -17.71
N GLY A 663 -26.62 -8.55 -17.51
CA GLY A 663 -27.13 -8.14 -16.20
C GLY A 663 -27.46 -9.36 -15.33
N LYS A 664 -27.02 -9.33 -14.08
CA LYS A 664 -27.24 -10.38 -13.08
C LYS A 664 -27.53 -9.74 -11.72
N GLY A 665 -28.79 -9.41 -11.47
CA GLY A 665 -29.18 -8.68 -10.25
C GLY A 665 -28.76 -7.22 -10.35
N ASP A 666 -27.98 -6.76 -9.38
CA ASP A 666 -27.39 -5.42 -9.26
C ASP A 666 -25.97 -5.32 -9.89
N GLU A 667 -25.51 -6.38 -10.54
CA GLU A 667 -24.22 -6.43 -11.24
C GLU A 667 -24.39 -6.63 -12.75
N THR A 668 -23.44 -6.11 -13.51
CA THR A 668 -23.32 -6.35 -14.95
C THR A 668 -21.97 -6.98 -15.28
N ALA A 669 -22.01 -8.17 -15.88
CA ALA A 669 -20.84 -8.80 -16.47
C ALA A 669 -20.55 -8.19 -17.85
N ILE A 670 -19.27 -7.93 -18.10
CA ILE A 670 -18.77 -7.21 -19.27
C ILE A 670 -17.78 -8.11 -19.99
N THR A 671 -17.97 -8.29 -21.31
CA THR A 671 -17.00 -8.92 -22.20
C THR A 671 -16.76 -8.01 -23.40
N MET A 672 -15.56 -7.49 -23.53
CA MET A 672 -15.12 -6.71 -24.68
C MET A 672 -14.26 -7.57 -25.60
N VAL A 673 -14.56 -7.57 -26.89
CA VAL A 673 -13.78 -8.29 -27.91
C VAL A 673 -13.31 -7.28 -28.95
N SER A 674 -12.02 -6.93 -28.92
CA SER A 674 -11.40 -6.07 -29.93
C SER A 674 -10.72 -6.92 -31.01
N ARG A 675 -10.81 -6.46 -32.25
CA ARG A 675 -10.31 -7.14 -33.45
C ARG A 675 -9.56 -6.15 -34.34
N ASP A 676 -8.25 -6.31 -34.43
CA ASP A 676 -7.39 -5.48 -35.27
C ASP A 676 -7.37 -6.01 -36.71
N ALA A 677 -8.20 -5.37 -37.54
CA ALA A 677 -8.35 -5.71 -38.94
C ALA A 677 -7.08 -5.42 -39.76
N GLN A 678 -6.38 -4.34 -39.41
CA GLN A 678 -5.23 -3.87 -40.15
C GLN A 678 -4.02 -4.79 -39.90
N ALA A 679 -3.76 -5.13 -38.64
CA ALA A 679 -2.72 -6.06 -38.25
C ALA A 679 -2.99 -7.46 -38.82
N ALA A 680 -4.24 -7.95 -38.78
CA ALA A 680 -4.61 -9.23 -39.38
C ALA A 680 -4.36 -9.24 -40.90
N LYS A 681 -4.69 -8.14 -41.61
CA LYS A 681 -4.39 -8.00 -43.05
C LYS A 681 -2.88 -8.01 -43.31
N ALA A 682 -2.10 -7.27 -42.53
CA ALA A 682 -0.64 -7.22 -42.66
C ALA A 682 0.03 -8.59 -42.42
N ALA A 683 -0.53 -9.38 -41.49
CA ALA A 683 -0.10 -10.74 -41.21
C ALA A 683 -0.64 -11.80 -42.19
N GLY A 684 -1.52 -11.42 -43.13
CA GLY A 684 -2.17 -12.35 -44.07
C GLY A 684 -3.22 -13.25 -43.42
N LEU A 685 -3.67 -12.93 -42.21
CA LEU A 685 -4.63 -13.71 -41.41
C LEU A 685 -6.06 -13.15 -41.50
N TRP A 686 -6.29 -12.09 -42.30
CA TRP A 686 -7.62 -11.52 -42.50
C TRP A 686 -8.54 -12.42 -43.36
N PRO A 687 -9.70 -12.88 -42.86
CA PRO A 687 -10.62 -13.71 -43.63
C PRO A 687 -11.40 -12.87 -44.66
N THR A 688 -11.60 -13.42 -45.86
CA THR A 688 -12.48 -12.78 -46.87
C THR A 688 -13.92 -12.75 -46.34
N PRO A 689 -14.69 -11.66 -46.59
CA PRO A 689 -16.08 -11.58 -46.15
C PRO A 689 -16.91 -12.82 -46.55
N GLY A 690 -17.64 -13.39 -45.60
CA GLY A 690 -18.44 -14.62 -45.80
C GLY A 690 -17.64 -15.94 -45.78
N LYS A 691 -16.31 -15.89 -45.67
CA LYS A 691 -15.41 -17.04 -45.54
C LYS A 691 -14.76 -17.05 -44.16
N ALA A 692 -13.99 -18.09 -43.88
CA ALA A 692 -13.17 -18.18 -42.67
C ALA A 692 -11.74 -18.55 -43.04
N ARG A 693 -10.82 -18.49 -42.08
CA ARG A 693 -9.46 -18.99 -42.25
C ARG A 693 -9.08 -20.02 -41.20
N LEU A 694 -8.32 -21.02 -41.64
CA LEU A 694 -7.63 -21.97 -40.79
C LEU A 694 -6.13 -21.70 -40.90
N PHE A 695 -5.53 -21.35 -39.77
CA PHE A 695 -4.08 -21.17 -39.64
C PHE A 695 -3.49 -22.32 -38.83
N ILE A 696 -2.35 -22.84 -39.27
CA ILE A 696 -1.66 -23.94 -38.62
C ILE A 696 -0.20 -23.58 -38.45
N ALA A 697 0.28 -23.74 -37.22
CA ALA A 697 1.67 -23.54 -36.84
C ALA A 697 2.24 -24.79 -36.16
N ASN A 698 3.55 -24.93 -36.22
CA ASN A 698 4.31 -25.96 -35.56
C ASN A 698 5.43 -25.32 -34.73
N ASP A 699 5.29 -25.35 -33.42
CA ASP A 699 6.27 -24.84 -32.45
C ASP A 699 7.28 -25.92 -32.00
N THR A 700 7.26 -27.10 -32.63
CA THR A 700 8.20 -28.17 -32.31
C THR A 700 9.50 -28.04 -33.11
N ALA A 701 10.57 -28.68 -32.59
CA ALA A 701 11.86 -28.77 -33.25
C ALA A 701 11.91 -29.80 -34.40
N SER A 702 10.78 -30.42 -34.77
CA SER A 702 10.70 -31.43 -35.82
C SER A 702 9.48 -31.18 -36.74
N PRO A 703 9.49 -31.66 -37.98
CA PRO A 703 8.30 -31.58 -38.83
C PRO A 703 7.12 -32.34 -38.21
N ALA A 704 5.91 -31.84 -38.41
CA ALA A 704 4.68 -32.50 -37.99
C ALA A 704 3.80 -32.82 -39.21
N VAL A 705 3.05 -33.92 -39.17
CA VAL A 705 2.06 -34.25 -40.18
C VAL A 705 0.67 -34.06 -39.59
N LEU A 706 -0.11 -33.16 -40.16
CA LEU A 706 -1.52 -32.98 -39.84
C LEU A 706 -2.40 -33.58 -40.92
N THR A 707 -3.39 -34.37 -40.53
CA THR A 707 -4.46 -34.84 -41.40
C THR A 707 -5.69 -33.95 -41.19
N ILE A 708 -6.14 -33.24 -42.22
CA ILE A 708 -7.34 -32.39 -42.16
C ILE A 708 -8.34 -32.96 -43.13
N ASN A 709 -9.53 -33.35 -42.63
CA ASN A 709 -10.57 -34.00 -43.43
C ASN A 709 -10.02 -35.14 -44.31
N ARG A 710 -9.16 -36.00 -43.73
CA ARG A 710 -8.51 -37.17 -44.38
C ARG A 710 -7.45 -36.86 -45.43
N ARG A 711 -6.88 -35.65 -45.42
CA ARG A 711 -5.74 -35.28 -46.28
C ARG A 711 -4.55 -34.86 -45.43
N ASP A 712 -3.38 -35.42 -45.73
CA ASP A 712 -2.16 -35.19 -44.97
C ASP A 712 -1.40 -33.95 -45.45
N TYR A 713 -0.88 -33.19 -44.50
CA TYR A 713 -0.13 -31.96 -44.69
C TYR A 713 1.08 -31.95 -43.77
N THR A 714 2.27 -31.84 -44.34
CA THR A 714 3.52 -31.74 -43.59
C THR A 714 3.83 -30.26 -43.32
N ILE A 715 4.04 -29.92 -42.06
CA ILE A 715 4.47 -28.58 -41.63
C ILE A 715 5.89 -28.67 -41.05
N ALA A 716 6.79 -27.79 -41.52
CA ALA A 716 8.18 -27.80 -41.09
C ALA A 716 8.33 -27.43 -39.59
N ALA A 717 9.46 -27.79 -38.99
CA ALA A 717 9.80 -27.40 -37.62
C ALA A 717 9.79 -25.86 -37.50
N GLY A 718 9.15 -25.32 -36.46
CA GLY A 718 9.06 -23.87 -36.22
C GLY A 718 8.17 -23.07 -37.17
N ALA A 719 7.58 -23.69 -38.20
CA ALA A 719 6.80 -22.99 -39.21
C ALA A 719 5.50 -22.42 -38.62
N GLY A 720 5.24 -21.13 -38.86
CA GLY A 720 4.07 -20.43 -38.33
C GLY A 720 4.17 -19.98 -36.87
N ALA A 721 5.12 -20.51 -36.09
CA ALA A 721 5.25 -20.18 -34.66
C ALA A 721 5.83 -18.78 -34.40
N ARG A 722 6.80 -18.35 -35.21
CA ARG A 722 7.44 -17.01 -35.12
C ARG A 722 7.02 -16.06 -36.23
N ASP A 723 6.74 -16.60 -37.42
CA ASP A 723 6.26 -15.83 -38.56
C ASP A 723 5.02 -16.54 -39.14
N PRO A 724 3.81 -15.96 -39.03
CA PRO A 724 2.58 -16.56 -39.54
C PRO A 724 2.59 -16.76 -41.07
N LYS A 725 3.50 -16.11 -41.81
CA LYS A 725 3.64 -16.34 -43.27
C LYS A 725 4.28 -17.69 -43.60
N THR A 726 4.99 -18.28 -42.67
CA THR A 726 5.67 -19.59 -42.86
C THR A 726 4.79 -20.78 -42.49
N GLY A 727 3.67 -20.53 -41.80
CA GLY A 727 2.67 -21.55 -41.44
C GLY A 727 1.72 -21.85 -42.59
N ILE A 728 0.86 -22.86 -42.39
CA ILE A 728 -0.21 -23.15 -43.34
C ILE A 728 -1.37 -22.21 -43.05
N ASN A 729 -1.80 -21.43 -44.04
CA ASN A 729 -2.86 -20.44 -43.89
C ASN A 729 -3.82 -20.56 -45.07
N TRP A 730 -5.02 -21.08 -44.83
CA TRP A 730 -6.01 -21.29 -45.88
C TRP A 730 -7.31 -20.58 -45.60
N GLU A 731 -7.92 -20.11 -46.68
CA GLU A 731 -9.33 -19.75 -46.67
C GLU A 731 -10.19 -21.01 -46.77
N VAL A 732 -11.16 -21.14 -45.87
CA VAL A 732 -12.02 -22.30 -45.72
C VAL A 732 -13.48 -21.86 -45.67
N ALA A 733 -14.39 -22.77 -46.00
CA ALA A 733 -15.81 -22.55 -45.76
C ALA A 733 -16.10 -22.58 -44.25
N PRO A 734 -17.03 -21.79 -43.73
CA PRO A 734 -17.52 -21.96 -42.36
C PRO A 734 -18.10 -23.37 -42.19
N GLY A 735 -17.79 -24.04 -41.07
CA GLY A 735 -18.22 -25.42 -40.86
C GLY A 735 -17.41 -26.17 -39.79
N ASN A 736 -17.63 -27.48 -39.73
CA ASN A 736 -16.90 -28.37 -38.83
C ASN A 736 -15.76 -29.06 -39.58
N TYR A 737 -14.56 -29.03 -39.00
CA TYR A 737 -13.35 -29.64 -39.51
C TYR A 737 -12.83 -30.65 -38.49
N THR A 738 -12.36 -31.81 -38.95
CA THR A 738 -11.64 -32.76 -38.09
C THR A 738 -10.16 -32.69 -38.44
N ILE A 739 -9.34 -32.49 -37.43
CA ILE A 739 -7.88 -32.41 -37.55
C ILE A 739 -7.26 -33.53 -36.73
N GLU A 740 -6.32 -34.26 -37.31
CA GLU A 740 -5.55 -35.28 -36.63
C GLU A 740 -4.06 -34.95 -36.72
N LEU A 741 -3.32 -35.08 -35.63
CA LEU A 741 -1.88 -34.85 -35.56
C LEU A 741 -1.14 -36.18 -35.45
N LYS A 742 -0.14 -36.36 -36.31
CA LYS A 742 0.84 -37.43 -36.23
C LYS A 742 2.23 -36.81 -36.02
N THR A 743 2.73 -36.89 -34.79
CA THR A 743 4.10 -36.51 -34.42
C THR A 743 4.99 -37.75 -34.34
N THR A 744 6.27 -37.59 -34.66
CA THR A 744 7.27 -38.65 -34.52
C THR A 744 7.40 -39.07 -33.04
N GLY A 745 6.90 -40.25 -32.69
CA GLY A 745 6.99 -40.84 -31.35
C GLY A 745 5.78 -40.62 -30.42
N GLY A 746 4.72 -39.95 -30.88
CA GLY A 746 3.49 -39.72 -30.10
C GLY A 746 2.29 -40.56 -30.55
N SER A 747 1.31 -40.79 -29.67
CA SER A 747 -0.01 -41.33 -30.03
C SER A 747 -0.80 -40.26 -30.81
N GLY A 748 -1.34 -40.61 -31.99
CA GLY A 748 -2.08 -39.67 -32.82
C GLY A 748 -3.23 -38.99 -32.08
N GLN A 749 -3.28 -37.66 -32.11
CA GLN A 749 -4.34 -36.86 -31.48
C GLN A 749 -5.36 -36.42 -32.52
N SER A 750 -6.64 -36.29 -32.14
CA SER A 750 -7.71 -35.81 -33.03
C SER A 750 -8.54 -34.73 -32.33
N GLU A 751 -8.88 -33.67 -33.06
CA GLU A 751 -9.68 -32.55 -32.58
C GLU A 751 -10.74 -32.14 -33.61
N LYS A 752 -11.93 -31.75 -33.13
CA LYS A 752 -13.00 -31.18 -33.96
C LYS A 752 -13.04 -29.67 -33.79
N LEU A 753 -12.90 -28.94 -34.90
CA LEU A 753 -12.93 -27.50 -34.93
C LEU A 753 -14.19 -27.00 -35.63
N LYS A 754 -14.96 -26.16 -34.95
CA LYS A 754 -16.01 -25.36 -35.57
C LYS A 754 -15.43 -24.01 -35.96
N ILE A 755 -15.44 -23.71 -37.25
CA ILE A 755 -14.90 -22.47 -37.82
C ILE A 755 -16.07 -21.63 -38.34
N GLN A 756 -16.10 -20.34 -38.00
CA GLN A 756 -17.21 -19.43 -38.32
C GLN A 756 -16.81 -18.42 -39.42
N ALA A 757 -17.79 -17.93 -40.18
CA ALA A 757 -17.53 -16.85 -41.14
C ALA A 757 -16.94 -15.61 -40.45
N GLY A 758 -15.99 -14.94 -41.10
CA GLY A 758 -15.32 -13.76 -40.57
C GLY A 758 -14.30 -14.05 -39.46
N THR A 759 -13.92 -15.31 -39.22
CA THR A 759 -12.95 -15.68 -38.18
C THR A 759 -11.70 -16.35 -38.75
N THR A 760 -10.61 -16.26 -37.99
CA THR A 760 -9.38 -17.02 -38.24
C THR A 760 -9.07 -17.89 -37.03
N THR A 761 -9.25 -19.19 -37.17
CA THR A 761 -8.93 -20.17 -36.12
C THR A 761 -7.51 -20.69 -36.35
N GLY A 762 -6.68 -20.60 -35.31
CA GLY A 762 -5.32 -21.13 -35.25
C GLY A 762 -5.27 -22.50 -34.59
N VAL A 763 -4.41 -23.37 -35.13
CA VAL A 763 -4.07 -24.68 -34.59
C VAL A 763 -2.57 -24.76 -34.47
N ILE A 764 -2.06 -24.73 -33.24
CA ILE A 764 -0.64 -24.69 -32.97
C ILE A 764 -0.24 -26.05 -32.41
N VAL A 765 0.69 -26.74 -33.08
CA VAL A 765 1.36 -27.90 -32.50
C VAL A 765 2.37 -27.37 -31.49
N THR A 766 2.09 -27.55 -30.21
CA THR A 766 2.93 -27.05 -29.12
C THR A 766 4.22 -27.86 -29.01
N SER A 767 5.23 -27.29 -28.36
CA SER A 767 6.49 -28.00 -28.03
C SER A 767 6.31 -29.31 -27.24
N SER A 768 5.18 -29.48 -26.54
CA SER A 768 4.78 -30.74 -25.90
C SER A 768 4.24 -31.81 -26.87
N GLY A 769 4.10 -31.47 -28.16
CA GLY A 769 3.53 -32.35 -29.18
C GLY A 769 2.01 -32.43 -29.17
N ALA A 770 1.33 -31.48 -28.51
CA ALA A 770 -0.12 -31.41 -28.42
C ALA A 770 -0.73 -30.32 -29.32
N PHE A 771 -2.06 -30.37 -29.52
CA PHE A 771 -2.80 -29.27 -30.15
C PHE A 771 -3.13 -28.15 -29.15
N MET A 772 -2.94 -26.92 -29.59
CA MET A 772 -3.54 -25.74 -28.99
C MET A 772 -4.41 -25.03 -30.03
N LYS A 773 -5.70 -24.94 -29.75
CA LYS A 773 -6.65 -24.13 -30.52
C LYS A 773 -6.63 -22.70 -30.02
N VAL A 774 -6.53 -21.74 -30.95
CA VAL A 774 -6.56 -20.31 -30.64
C VAL A 774 -7.49 -19.59 -31.61
N ASP A 775 -8.38 -18.72 -31.12
CA ASP A 775 -9.12 -17.82 -32.01
C ASP A 775 -8.24 -16.59 -32.28
N LEU A 776 -7.59 -16.59 -33.45
CA LEU A 776 -6.62 -15.56 -33.84
C LEU A 776 -7.29 -14.27 -34.28
N TYR A 777 -8.45 -14.35 -34.94
CA TYR A 777 -9.25 -13.20 -35.39
C TYR A 777 -10.75 -13.50 -35.24
#